data_AF-A0ABD7VFT0-F1
#
_entry.id   AF-A0ABD7VFT0-F1
#
_cell.length_a   1.000
_cell.length_b   1.000
_cell.length_c   1.000
_cell.angle_alpha   90.00
_cell.angle_beta   90.00
_cell.angle_gamma   90.00
#
_symmetry.space_group_name_H-M   'P 1'
#
loop_
_entity.id
_entity.type
_entity.pdbx_description
1 polymer ?
#
loop_
_entity_poly.entity_id
_entity_poly.type
_entity_poly.pdbx_seq_one_letter_code
_entity_poly.pdbx_strand_id
1 'polypeptide(L)'
;MTGPVKHQFSIQDSVVVTNIGDAPNPSTDSTIDFDRDASDSGKTSSHSKPNQLKELDDLFGPLQFGASTITRRSLDALGATVNGQPLTGDNTHFRIPRRSFTNSLQFSYSEIEKRTKVTTLGKNYLLPTFLYELASARPADAPPVIREEADVPPEASGFRKKTIQLLNAAQKIDLRRVSASPTNYPYWALVRQYSVLGPSLGIQLFGIWMGLRGINDALKAKNETDAFFNGIGLVTEGASIAVDVVTTRVGTSLIKTGSDAFNDFARTRAGLRWSRSGGLIGGALTLPFDIMSAVKEFKTAESKSGKEATAHYVSAGLNIASAAMTVILGSAAMAGFSFAGPVGLIAGAMMAIGSQVYGAVSLVDDIDDYIELTLEERWRTGWFTFVFMEADRHILDRYEIAKARAAHSSQLKATARKYLDETMKNTTEAVVNGAFEVTLLPRREYTTNWGLKTSKIVYVPQIRDTDDLIDARDGVTTQTPGAVLGSAENGKNILWLLGGGNDTVRGVEKKPNVFYFTDGRKDLTGGAENDRFIAQDAAQVLYGADPDDENHSTLRGGDGHNSLEFIGEQTFKADGRGYDIDLSAGTLHVFTPDASAEDGNRYAFKALLERINEIHTLGNGTTTVTGSREADVIVAQGKDTIHAGAGDDTLYLHKDGAAAFGESGQDTYNIPLTINNVSITEDGVEESAIVLDWRMDLIETWRVVKTTLEVTLKFDFDDARTSKLYVHDVYRQSDDVRLLINNKLTFVTRDKCHLKPDLPAQITGDQSVEIFAIVTREAGPEPVTIVDQYLAPHVPANTFTDYYVQRHSSASSFTSGRSAPLYGTRIFLDYDSCELTGVQARYETEVDWVRSSPTDKIDIECGLSFYFGNKVVVIARFANHKEMTLEDALLKIVNNQINHAYSLVFRDGKVHNVHLTKEMAAAPRTYVYSRGRSSLSFANIALPLKMNPKPYIFRLPEQAPYELGARNSCSQLTFHPGQSGITSIEGNGGNYLVHLCKRMILRLSTPGGFANAAHRLDYSSTWDLDAQALGSVTIELQGTQLYLGSTTVHVPEYGGDDLVDQMSIIGAHGIIHTVDLIFDMIYIGGLDGRYFEPPKDDKSPWPDEFADIADKELRVNHIIMADGSAGYLKYNLAQRKWILSSDPSRDISYSQLLVLNRCEHQLGKA
;
A
#
# COMPACT_ATOMS: atom_id res chain seq x y z
N MET A 1 -4.69 14.58 1.81
CA MET A 1 -5.22 13.22 1.61
C MET A 1 -5.76 13.07 0.18
N THR A 2 -4.89 12.94 -0.82
CA THR A 2 -5.28 12.27 -2.06
C THR A 2 -4.87 10.82 -1.87
N GLY A 3 -5.85 9.90 -1.81
CA GLY A 3 -5.59 8.47 -1.69
C GLY A 3 -4.59 7.98 -2.73
N PRO A 4 -3.93 6.83 -2.51
CA PRO A 4 -3.19 6.18 -3.59
C PRO A 4 -4.11 6.12 -4.81
N VAL A 5 -3.60 6.57 -5.95
CA VAL A 5 -4.31 6.47 -7.23
C VAL A 5 -4.78 5.02 -7.32
N LYS A 6 -6.10 4.79 -7.21
CA LYS A 6 -6.68 3.49 -7.47
C LYS A 6 -6.34 3.19 -8.92
N HIS A 7 -5.32 2.38 -9.15
CA HIS A 7 -5.10 1.80 -10.46
C HIS A 7 -6.38 1.06 -10.80
N GLN A 8 -7.16 1.59 -11.76
CA GLN A 8 -8.22 0.81 -12.35
C GLN A 8 -7.58 -0.44 -12.91
N PHE A 9 -8.04 -1.60 -12.44
CA PHE A 9 -7.66 -2.88 -13.00
C PHE A 9 -7.82 -2.81 -14.52
N SER A 10 -6.74 -3.05 -15.27
CA SER A 10 -6.79 -2.98 -16.74
C SER A 10 -7.71 -4.07 -17.25
N ILE A 11 -8.82 -3.67 -17.85
CA ILE A 11 -9.75 -4.58 -18.54
C ILE A 11 -9.09 -5.19 -19.80
N GLN A 12 -7.97 -4.61 -20.26
CA GLN A 12 -7.24 -5.03 -21.45
C GLN A 12 -5.95 -5.79 -21.11
N ASP A 13 -5.72 -6.89 -21.81
CA ASP A 13 -4.50 -7.71 -21.68
C ASP A 13 -3.35 -7.12 -22.52
N SER A 14 -2.19 -6.92 -21.89
CA SER A 14 -0.96 -6.54 -22.59
C SER A 14 -0.38 -7.68 -23.44
N VAL A 15 -0.75 -8.93 -23.14
CA VAL A 15 -0.37 -10.13 -23.89
C VAL A 15 -1.61 -10.98 -24.16
N VAL A 16 -1.85 -11.26 -25.43
CA VAL A 16 -2.91 -12.18 -25.88
C VAL A 16 -2.25 -13.42 -26.46
N VAL A 17 -2.43 -14.56 -25.79
CA VAL A 17 -1.90 -15.85 -26.26
C VAL A 17 -2.95 -16.54 -27.13
N THR A 18 -2.54 -16.95 -28.33
CA THR A 18 -3.33 -17.70 -29.28
C THR A 18 -2.56 -18.94 -29.76
N ASN A 19 -3.21 -19.72 -30.62
CA ASN A 19 -2.78 -21.04 -31.00
C ASN A 19 -1.90 -21.06 -32.24
N ILE A 20 -0.99 -22.02 -32.30
CA ILE A 20 -0.39 -22.50 -33.54
C ILE A 20 -0.90 -23.94 -33.76
N GLY A 21 -1.82 -24.13 -34.73
CA GLY A 21 -2.44 -25.42 -35.07
C GLY A 21 -3.78 -25.75 -34.38
N ASP A 22 -4.49 -26.75 -34.92
CA ASP A 22 -5.94 -26.96 -34.71
C ASP A 22 -6.33 -28.01 -33.65
N ALA A 23 -5.38 -28.64 -32.96
CA ALA A 23 -5.70 -29.72 -32.02
C ALA A 23 -6.42 -29.21 -30.75
N PRO A 24 -7.54 -29.82 -30.33
CA PRO A 24 -8.24 -29.44 -29.11
C PRO A 24 -7.41 -29.74 -27.85
N ASN A 25 -7.76 -29.10 -26.73
CA ASN A 25 -7.22 -29.45 -25.42
C ASN A 25 -7.68 -30.87 -25.03
N PRO A 26 -6.80 -31.71 -24.47
CA PRO A 26 -7.17 -33.07 -24.12
C PRO A 26 -8.09 -33.07 -22.89
N SER A 27 -9.12 -33.92 -22.90
CA SER A 27 -9.88 -34.22 -21.69
C SER A 27 -9.14 -35.32 -20.90
N THR A 28 -9.01 -35.13 -19.59
CA THR A 28 -8.36 -36.07 -18.67
C THR A 28 -9.37 -36.55 -17.62
N ASP A 29 -9.00 -37.55 -16.81
CA ASP A 29 -9.84 -38.01 -15.70
C ASP A 29 -10.00 -36.97 -14.58
N SER A 30 -9.16 -35.93 -14.59
CA SER A 30 -9.26 -34.75 -13.72
C SER A 30 -10.09 -33.60 -14.32
N THR A 31 -10.59 -33.72 -15.55
CA THR A 31 -11.43 -32.68 -16.17
C THR A 31 -12.79 -32.62 -15.47
N ILE A 32 -13.14 -31.45 -14.92
CA ILE A 32 -14.46 -31.17 -14.35
C ILE A 32 -15.48 -31.07 -15.50
N ASP A 33 -16.31 -32.10 -15.60
CA ASP A 33 -17.43 -32.18 -16.54
C ASP A 33 -18.67 -32.75 -15.83
N PHE A 34 -19.60 -31.87 -15.41
CA PHE A 34 -20.80 -32.29 -14.67
C PHE A 34 -21.78 -33.14 -15.48
N ASP A 35 -21.67 -33.12 -16.81
CA ASP A 35 -22.59 -33.80 -17.70
C ASP A 35 -22.08 -35.19 -18.12
N ARG A 36 -20.79 -35.48 -17.90
CA ARG A 36 -20.20 -36.81 -18.12
C ARG A 36 -20.76 -37.89 -17.17
N ASP A 37 -21.30 -37.46 -16.03
CA ASP A 37 -21.92 -38.32 -15.00
C ASP A 37 -23.46 -38.38 -15.08
N ALA A 38 -24.11 -37.61 -15.98
CA ALA A 38 -25.56 -37.60 -16.12
C ALA A 38 -26.00 -38.59 -17.22
N SER A 39 -26.72 -39.65 -16.84
CA SER A 39 -27.28 -40.61 -17.80
C SER A 39 -28.19 -39.88 -18.80
N ASP A 40 -27.87 -40.09 -20.06
CA ASP A 40 -28.51 -39.56 -21.25
C ASP A 40 -30.04 -39.57 -21.18
N SER A 41 -30.67 -38.38 -21.18
CA SER A 41 -32.10 -38.23 -21.43
C SER A 41 -32.38 -37.11 -22.42
N GLY A 42 -32.11 -37.41 -23.70
CA GLY A 42 -33.10 -37.25 -24.77
C GLY A 42 -33.51 -35.84 -25.26
N LYS A 43 -33.10 -35.57 -26.51
CA LYS A 43 -33.77 -34.80 -27.58
C LYS A 43 -33.80 -33.26 -27.54
N THR A 44 -32.87 -32.70 -28.32
CA THR A 44 -33.02 -31.65 -29.36
C THR A 44 -34.09 -30.55 -29.22
N SER A 45 -33.61 -29.33 -28.93
CA SER A 45 -34.04 -28.09 -29.60
C SER A 45 -32.80 -27.21 -29.84
N SER A 46 -32.59 -26.76 -31.08
CA SER A 46 -31.48 -25.86 -31.42
C SER A 46 -31.70 -24.48 -30.79
N HIS A 47 -30.60 -23.83 -30.39
CA HIS A 47 -30.51 -22.51 -29.72
C HIS A 47 -30.64 -22.44 -28.20
N SER A 48 -30.39 -23.52 -27.45
CA SER A 48 -30.10 -23.37 -26.02
C SER A 48 -28.61 -22.98 -25.82
N LYS A 49 -28.35 -21.95 -25.02
CA LYS A 49 -27.00 -21.53 -24.55
C LYS A 49 -26.10 -22.71 -24.14
N PRO A 50 -26.59 -23.76 -23.45
CA PRO A 50 -25.81 -24.97 -23.16
C PRO A 50 -25.27 -25.72 -24.38
N ASN A 51 -25.98 -25.73 -25.51
CA ASN A 51 -25.52 -26.40 -26.74
C ASN A 51 -24.37 -25.63 -27.40
N GLN A 52 -24.40 -24.29 -27.39
CA GLN A 52 -23.31 -23.46 -27.92
C GLN A 52 -22.01 -23.68 -27.15
N LEU A 53 -22.08 -23.72 -25.81
CA LEU A 53 -20.91 -23.99 -24.97
C LEU A 53 -20.37 -25.42 -25.18
N LYS A 54 -21.25 -26.40 -25.43
CA LYS A 54 -20.84 -27.76 -25.78
C LYS A 54 -20.07 -27.81 -27.09
N GLU A 55 -20.58 -27.14 -28.14
CA GLU A 55 -19.92 -27.10 -29.46
C GLU A 55 -18.51 -26.49 -29.34
N LEU A 56 -18.32 -25.49 -28.49
CA LEU A 56 -17.00 -24.92 -28.22
C LEU A 56 -16.10 -25.84 -27.40
N ASP A 57 -16.65 -26.64 -26.48
CA ASP A 57 -15.91 -27.68 -25.77
C ASP A 57 -15.49 -28.81 -26.73
N ASP A 58 -16.32 -29.18 -27.69
CA ASP A 58 -15.99 -30.16 -28.74
C ASP A 58 -14.91 -29.61 -29.72
N LEU A 59 -14.99 -28.31 -30.04
CA LEU A 59 -14.05 -27.63 -30.95
C LEU A 59 -12.68 -27.37 -30.31
N PHE A 60 -12.66 -26.81 -29.10
CA PHE A 60 -11.43 -26.33 -28.46
C PHE A 60 -10.94 -27.25 -27.34
N GLY A 61 -11.75 -28.19 -26.88
CA GLY A 61 -11.52 -28.92 -25.63
C GLY A 61 -11.82 -28.07 -24.38
N PRO A 62 -11.64 -28.65 -23.18
CA PRO A 62 -11.86 -27.96 -21.91
C PRO A 62 -10.90 -26.78 -21.72
N LEU A 63 -11.32 -25.79 -20.91
CA LEU A 63 -10.47 -24.69 -20.49
C LEU A 63 -9.52 -25.16 -19.38
N GLN A 64 -8.29 -24.65 -19.41
CA GLN A 64 -7.26 -24.96 -18.43
C GLN A 64 -6.95 -23.73 -17.56
N PHE A 65 -6.93 -23.94 -16.25
CA PHE A 65 -6.54 -22.95 -15.24
C PHE A 65 -5.52 -23.61 -14.29
N GLY A 66 -4.23 -23.30 -14.48
CA GLY A 66 -3.16 -23.98 -13.77
C GLY A 66 -3.15 -25.48 -14.07
N ALA A 67 -3.20 -26.31 -13.02
CA ALA A 67 -3.28 -27.76 -13.13
C ALA A 67 -4.73 -28.29 -13.32
N SER A 68 -5.75 -27.44 -13.21
CA SER A 68 -7.16 -27.84 -13.30
C SER A 68 -7.73 -27.62 -14.71
N THR A 69 -8.56 -28.55 -15.18
CA THR A 69 -9.30 -28.45 -16.44
C THR A 69 -10.81 -28.51 -16.20
N ILE A 70 -11.58 -27.68 -16.90
CA ILE A 70 -13.04 -27.59 -16.75
C ILE A 70 -13.72 -27.27 -18.09
N THR A 71 -14.86 -27.90 -18.35
CA THR A 71 -15.67 -27.61 -19.56
C THR A 71 -16.41 -26.28 -19.43
N ARG A 72 -16.65 -25.56 -20.53
CA ARG A 72 -17.42 -24.29 -20.52
C ARG A 72 -18.83 -24.51 -20.00
N ARG A 73 -19.44 -25.65 -20.33
CA ARG A 73 -20.73 -26.06 -19.73
C ARG A 73 -20.66 -26.18 -18.22
N SER A 74 -19.58 -26.76 -17.70
CA SER A 74 -19.40 -26.89 -16.25
C SER A 74 -19.17 -25.55 -15.57
N LEU A 75 -18.47 -24.62 -16.21
CA LEU A 75 -18.38 -23.25 -15.72
C LEU A 75 -19.77 -22.60 -15.66
N ASP A 76 -20.58 -22.72 -16.71
CA ASP A 76 -21.93 -22.16 -16.73
C ASP A 76 -22.81 -22.78 -15.63
N ALA A 77 -22.65 -24.07 -15.38
CA ALA A 77 -23.36 -24.81 -14.33
C ALA A 77 -22.97 -24.40 -12.89
N LEU A 78 -21.86 -23.68 -12.70
CA LEU A 78 -21.45 -23.03 -11.44
C LEU A 78 -21.95 -21.58 -11.36
N GLY A 79 -22.79 -21.15 -12.31
CA GLY A 79 -23.28 -19.79 -12.41
C GLY A 79 -22.19 -18.80 -12.83
N ALA A 80 -21.21 -19.22 -13.62
CA ALA A 80 -20.10 -18.36 -14.03
C ALA A 80 -20.55 -17.10 -14.77
N THR A 81 -19.96 -15.96 -14.42
CA THR A 81 -20.11 -14.67 -15.09
C THR A 81 -18.76 -14.03 -15.34
N VAL A 82 -18.66 -13.27 -16.42
CA VAL A 82 -17.50 -12.48 -16.82
C VAL A 82 -17.94 -11.03 -16.96
N ASN A 83 -17.33 -10.12 -16.20
CA ASN A 83 -17.74 -8.71 -16.12
C ASN A 83 -19.25 -8.55 -15.81
N GLY A 84 -19.77 -9.41 -14.93
CA GLY A 84 -21.20 -9.44 -14.55
C GLY A 84 -22.14 -10.05 -15.60
N GLN A 85 -21.65 -10.46 -16.78
CA GLN A 85 -22.46 -11.09 -17.83
C GLN A 85 -22.33 -12.62 -17.82
N PRO A 86 -23.40 -13.40 -18.08
CA PRO A 86 -23.31 -14.85 -18.20
C PRO A 86 -22.36 -15.30 -19.32
N LEU A 87 -21.85 -16.54 -19.23
CA LEU A 87 -21.06 -17.12 -20.31
C LEU A 87 -21.90 -17.30 -21.58
N THR A 88 -21.35 -16.99 -22.73
CA THR A 88 -21.97 -17.15 -24.05
C THR A 88 -20.98 -17.80 -24.99
N GLY A 89 -21.45 -18.28 -26.15
CA GLY A 89 -20.55 -18.74 -27.21
C GLY A 89 -19.52 -17.66 -27.56
N ASP A 90 -19.97 -16.41 -27.72
CA ASP A 90 -19.10 -15.30 -28.12
C ASP A 90 -18.02 -14.95 -27.08
N ASN A 91 -18.37 -14.87 -25.79
CA ASN A 91 -17.41 -14.50 -24.74
C ASN A 91 -16.55 -15.68 -24.24
N THR A 92 -16.71 -16.87 -24.83
CA THR A 92 -15.88 -18.07 -24.56
C THR A 92 -15.28 -18.70 -25.82
N HIS A 93 -15.34 -18.01 -26.97
CA HIS A 93 -14.80 -18.46 -28.26
C HIS A 93 -13.27 -18.32 -28.33
N PHE A 94 -12.56 -19.07 -27.51
CA PHE A 94 -11.10 -19.16 -27.48
C PHE A 94 -10.68 -20.51 -26.89
N ARG A 95 -9.54 -21.06 -27.30
CA ARG A 95 -8.96 -22.26 -26.68
C ARG A 95 -8.21 -21.96 -25.38
N ILE A 96 -7.45 -20.85 -25.37
CA ILE A 96 -6.62 -20.42 -24.25
C ILE A 96 -7.32 -19.23 -23.58
N PRO A 97 -7.71 -19.34 -22.29
CA PRO A 97 -8.38 -18.25 -21.60
C PRO A 97 -7.45 -17.06 -21.46
N ARG A 98 -7.97 -15.87 -21.80
CA ARG A 98 -7.24 -14.62 -21.59
C ARG A 98 -7.09 -14.33 -20.09
N ARG A 99 -6.08 -13.54 -19.72
CA ARG A 99 -5.87 -13.15 -18.32
C ARG A 99 -7.02 -12.24 -17.83
N SER A 100 -7.50 -11.31 -18.64
CA SER A 100 -8.71 -10.51 -18.37
C SER A 100 -9.96 -11.36 -18.13
N PHE A 101 -10.17 -12.42 -18.92
CA PHE A 101 -11.27 -13.38 -18.73
C PHE A 101 -11.14 -14.08 -17.37
N THR A 102 -9.96 -14.62 -17.07
CA THR A 102 -9.67 -15.29 -15.79
C THR A 102 -9.87 -14.35 -14.59
N ASN A 103 -9.42 -13.10 -14.71
CA ASN A 103 -9.49 -12.10 -13.66
C ASN A 103 -10.89 -11.51 -13.47
N SER A 104 -11.82 -11.68 -14.40
CA SER A 104 -13.21 -11.21 -14.29
C SER A 104 -14.22 -12.33 -14.07
N LEU A 105 -13.76 -13.59 -14.07
CA LEU A 105 -14.59 -14.77 -13.84
C LEU A 105 -15.05 -14.83 -12.38
N GLN A 106 -16.37 -14.83 -12.17
CA GLN A 106 -16.99 -14.95 -10.85
C GLN A 106 -18.07 -16.03 -10.87
N PHE A 107 -18.33 -16.66 -9.72
CA PHE A 107 -19.30 -17.74 -9.58
C PHE A 107 -20.40 -17.45 -8.57
N SER A 108 -21.51 -18.16 -8.72
CA SER A 108 -22.57 -18.20 -7.72
C SER A 108 -22.24 -19.22 -6.63
N TYR A 109 -22.30 -18.80 -5.37
CA TYR A 109 -22.15 -19.74 -4.26
C TYR A 109 -23.29 -20.77 -4.23
N SER A 110 -24.52 -20.34 -4.53
CA SER A 110 -25.69 -21.22 -4.48
C SER A 110 -25.60 -22.36 -5.50
N GLU A 111 -25.11 -22.09 -6.72
CA GLU A 111 -24.85 -23.14 -7.72
C GLU A 111 -23.64 -24.01 -7.36
N ILE A 112 -22.57 -23.45 -6.78
CA ILE A 112 -21.44 -24.24 -6.25
C ILE A 112 -21.94 -25.24 -5.19
N GLU A 113 -22.74 -24.77 -4.24
CA GLU A 113 -23.29 -25.59 -3.16
C GLU A 113 -24.16 -26.72 -3.72
N LYS A 114 -25.07 -26.38 -4.63
CA LYS A 114 -25.95 -27.35 -5.31
C LYS A 114 -25.16 -28.42 -6.06
N ARG A 115 -24.12 -28.04 -6.82
CA ARG A 115 -23.27 -29.00 -7.54
C ARG A 115 -22.44 -29.85 -6.59
N THR A 116 -21.93 -29.28 -5.50
CA THR A 116 -21.17 -30.01 -4.47
C THR A 116 -22.02 -31.10 -3.80
N LYS A 117 -23.30 -30.80 -3.52
CA LYS A 117 -24.25 -31.73 -2.90
C LYS A 117 -24.66 -32.90 -3.82
N VAL A 118 -24.66 -32.70 -5.13
CA VAL A 118 -25.24 -33.65 -6.10
C VAL A 118 -24.19 -34.47 -6.87
N THR A 119 -22.93 -34.01 -6.97
CA THR A 119 -21.92 -34.62 -7.86
C THR A 119 -21.01 -35.65 -7.16
N THR A 120 -20.72 -36.75 -7.87
CA THR A 120 -19.73 -37.78 -7.53
C THR A 120 -18.27 -37.30 -7.59
N LEU A 121 -18.03 -36.20 -8.32
CA LEU A 121 -16.71 -35.53 -8.47
C LEU A 121 -16.01 -35.22 -7.14
N GLY A 122 -16.76 -35.00 -6.07
CA GLY A 122 -16.17 -34.70 -4.76
C GLY A 122 -15.62 -35.92 -4.00
N LYS A 123 -15.38 -37.07 -4.64
CA LYS A 123 -14.44 -38.08 -4.09
C LYS A 123 -12.97 -37.68 -4.28
N ASN A 124 -12.68 -36.81 -5.26
CA ASN A 124 -11.31 -36.41 -5.64
C ASN A 124 -11.02 -34.90 -5.44
N TYR A 125 -11.89 -34.14 -4.75
CA TYR A 125 -11.69 -32.72 -4.42
C TYR A 125 -11.36 -31.78 -5.61
N LEU A 126 -11.80 -32.14 -6.83
CA LEU A 126 -11.51 -31.39 -8.05
C LEU A 126 -12.08 -29.96 -8.03
N LEU A 127 -13.33 -29.78 -7.57
CA LEU A 127 -13.99 -28.47 -7.52
C LEU A 127 -13.35 -27.50 -6.50
N PRO A 128 -13.08 -27.90 -5.24
CA PRO A 128 -12.29 -27.08 -4.31
C PRO A 128 -10.91 -26.72 -4.85
N THR A 129 -10.23 -27.65 -5.52
CA THR A 129 -8.91 -27.43 -6.13
C THR A 129 -8.98 -26.42 -7.26
N PHE A 130 -9.98 -26.52 -8.14
CA PHE A 130 -10.21 -25.55 -9.21
C PHE A 130 -10.46 -24.13 -8.67
N LEU A 131 -11.32 -23.97 -7.67
CA LEU A 131 -11.60 -22.66 -7.06
C LEU A 131 -10.35 -22.07 -6.40
N TYR A 132 -9.56 -22.90 -5.74
CA TYR A 132 -8.29 -22.52 -5.14
C TYR A 132 -7.24 -22.09 -6.19
N GLU A 133 -7.05 -22.87 -7.25
CA GLU A 133 -6.17 -22.55 -8.39
C GLU A 133 -6.56 -21.24 -9.05
N LEU A 134 -7.86 -21.02 -9.27
CA LEU A 134 -8.36 -19.78 -9.85
C LEU A 134 -8.13 -18.58 -8.93
N ALA A 135 -8.39 -18.72 -7.62
CA ALA A 135 -8.16 -17.65 -6.66
C ALA A 135 -6.69 -17.24 -6.62
N SER A 136 -5.80 -18.23 -6.49
CA SER A 136 -4.35 -18.00 -6.37
C SER A 136 -3.65 -17.59 -7.67
N ALA A 137 -4.32 -17.74 -8.83
CA ALA A 137 -3.82 -17.25 -10.12
C ALA A 137 -4.16 -15.77 -10.39
N ARG A 138 -5.04 -15.15 -9.61
CA ARG A 138 -5.56 -13.79 -9.83
C ARG A 138 -4.82 -12.76 -8.97
N PRO A 139 -4.70 -11.51 -9.42
CA PRO A 139 -4.11 -10.45 -8.60
C PRO A 139 -5.06 -10.04 -7.45
N ALA A 140 -4.50 -9.48 -6.39
CA ALA A 140 -5.25 -9.13 -5.17
C ALA A 140 -6.39 -8.13 -5.39
N ASP A 141 -6.31 -7.31 -6.44
CA ASP A 141 -7.28 -6.29 -6.83
C ASP A 141 -8.38 -6.81 -7.79
N ALA A 142 -8.29 -8.05 -8.26
CA ALA A 142 -9.36 -8.65 -9.08
C ALA A 142 -10.65 -8.83 -8.26
N PRO A 143 -11.84 -8.80 -8.88
CA PRO A 143 -13.09 -9.10 -8.19
C PRO A 143 -13.06 -10.44 -7.45
N PRO A 144 -13.73 -10.60 -6.31
CA PRO A 144 -13.80 -11.87 -5.59
C PRO A 144 -14.27 -13.03 -6.49
N VAL A 145 -13.71 -14.22 -6.30
CA VAL A 145 -14.10 -15.44 -7.06
C VAL A 145 -15.58 -15.75 -6.92
N ILE A 146 -16.17 -15.47 -5.76
CA ILE A 146 -17.61 -15.60 -5.53
C ILE A 146 -18.24 -14.21 -5.61
N ARG A 147 -19.25 -14.04 -6.48
CA ARG A 147 -19.96 -12.75 -6.58
C ARG A 147 -20.90 -12.52 -5.39
N GLU A 148 -21.16 -11.26 -5.12
CA GLU A 148 -22.23 -10.85 -4.21
C GLU A 148 -23.59 -10.98 -4.93
N GLU A 149 -24.58 -11.60 -4.27
CA GLU A 149 -25.92 -11.84 -4.83
C GLU A 149 -26.95 -11.08 -3.99
N ALA A 150 -27.88 -10.37 -4.63
CA ALA A 150 -28.80 -9.44 -3.96
C ALA A 150 -29.92 -10.13 -3.15
N ASP A 151 -30.30 -11.36 -3.55
CA ASP A 151 -31.32 -12.17 -2.87
C ASP A 151 -30.67 -13.44 -2.31
N VAL A 152 -30.12 -13.36 -1.10
CA VAL A 152 -29.58 -14.53 -0.39
C VAL A 152 -30.69 -15.11 0.51
N PRO A 153 -31.08 -16.39 0.35
CA PRO A 153 -32.03 -17.02 1.26
C PRO A 153 -31.55 -16.95 2.71
N PRO A 154 -32.42 -16.67 3.71
CA PRO A 154 -32.04 -16.52 5.11
C PRO A 154 -31.39 -17.76 5.75
N GLU A 155 -31.40 -18.91 5.06
CA GLU A 155 -30.79 -20.18 5.47
C GLU A 155 -29.38 -20.43 4.87
N ALA A 156 -28.78 -19.47 4.13
CA ALA A 156 -27.42 -19.62 3.59
C ALA A 156 -26.33 -19.52 4.69
N SER A 157 -26.15 -20.66 5.35
CA SER A 157 -25.26 -21.01 6.47
C SER A 157 -23.81 -20.51 6.40
N GLY A 158 -23.13 -20.49 7.56
CA GLY A 158 -21.76 -19.99 7.76
C GLY A 158 -20.67 -20.52 6.81
N PHE A 159 -20.94 -21.59 6.04
CA PHE A 159 -20.06 -22.08 4.98
C PHE A 159 -19.86 -21.07 3.84
N ARG A 160 -20.90 -20.29 3.44
CA ARG A 160 -20.76 -19.27 2.38
C ARG A 160 -19.72 -18.22 2.74
N LYS A 161 -19.88 -17.63 3.93
CA LYS A 161 -18.96 -16.62 4.46
C LYS A 161 -17.54 -17.17 4.55
N LYS A 162 -17.38 -18.40 5.04
CA LYS A 162 -16.07 -19.06 5.17
C LYS A 162 -15.42 -19.38 3.82
N THR A 163 -16.17 -19.84 2.82
CA THR A 163 -15.63 -20.07 1.46
C THR A 163 -15.16 -18.77 0.82
N ILE A 164 -15.96 -17.70 0.92
CA ILE A 164 -15.57 -16.37 0.41
C ILE A 164 -14.29 -15.88 1.09
N GLN A 165 -14.20 -16.01 2.42
CA GLN A 165 -13.01 -15.63 3.19
C GLN A 165 -11.76 -16.42 2.75
N LEU A 166 -11.87 -17.74 2.62
CA LEU A 166 -10.75 -18.61 2.22
C LEU A 166 -10.27 -18.31 0.78
N LEU A 167 -11.18 -18.13 -0.17
CA LEU A 167 -10.81 -17.81 -1.55
C LEU A 167 -10.23 -16.39 -1.66
N ASN A 168 -10.76 -15.42 -0.93
CA ASN A 168 -10.19 -14.08 -0.87
C ASN A 168 -8.80 -14.08 -0.22
N ALA A 169 -8.58 -14.91 0.80
CA ALA A 169 -7.26 -15.10 1.39
C ALA A 169 -6.29 -15.72 0.37
N ALA A 170 -6.69 -16.75 -0.36
CA ALA A 170 -5.86 -17.36 -1.41
C ALA A 170 -5.46 -16.35 -2.50
N GLN A 171 -6.38 -15.48 -2.91
CA GLN A 171 -6.13 -14.46 -3.93
C GLN A 171 -5.16 -13.35 -3.47
N LYS A 172 -5.09 -13.09 -2.15
CA LYS A 172 -4.20 -12.09 -1.58
C LYS A 172 -2.77 -12.62 -1.34
N ILE A 173 -2.55 -13.93 -1.43
CA ILE A 173 -1.22 -14.53 -1.28
C ILE A 173 -0.44 -14.40 -2.59
N ASP A 174 0.70 -13.69 -2.54
CA ASP A 174 1.57 -13.49 -3.70
C ASP A 174 2.62 -14.61 -3.83
N LEU A 175 2.32 -15.62 -4.65
CA LEU A 175 3.19 -16.77 -4.93
C LEU A 175 4.48 -16.42 -5.70
N ARG A 176 4.64 -15.19 -6.20
CA ARG A 176 5.81 -14.78 -7.01
C ARG A 176 7.10 -14.69 -6.20
N ARG A 177 6.97 -14.57 -4.87
CA ARG A 177 8.09 -14.35 -3.93
C ARG A 177 8.94 -15.59 -3.64
N VAL A 178 8.48 -16.78 -4.05
CA VAL A 178 9.14 -18.06 -3.75
C VAL A 178 10.26 -18.39 -4.76
N SER A 179 10.38 -17.65 -5.86
CA SER A 179 11.22 -18.01 -7.02
C SER A 179 12.21 -16.94 -7.46
N ALA A 180 12.44 -15.89 -6.66
CA ALA A 180 13.41 -14.85 -7.02
C ALA A 180 14.87 -15.34 -6.84
N SER A 181 15.68 -15.19 -7.90
CA SER A 181 17.13 -15.43 -7.92
C SER A 181 17.88 -14.49 -6.94
N PRO A 182 19.05 -14.86 -6.40
CA PRO A 182 19.70 -14.19 -5.27
C PRO A 182 19.88 -12.70 -5.51
N THR A 183 19.30 -11.87 -4.65
CA THR A 183 19.61 -10.44 -4.63
C THR A 183 21.02 -10.20 -4.09
N ASN A 184 21.71 -9.16 -4.58
CA ASN A 184 22.90 -8.61 -3.91
C ASN A 184 22.46 -7.97 -2.59
N TYR A 185 22.32 -8.75 -1.54
CA TYR A 185 21.93 -8.25 -0.22
C TYR A 185 22.98 -7.27 0.34
N PRO A 186 22.57 -6.32 1.21
CA PRO A 186 23.52 -5.56 2.01
C PRO A 186 24.52 -6.50 2.69
N TYR A 187 25.76 -6.04 2.90
CA TYR A 187 26.82 -6.89 3.44
C TYR A 187 26.48 -7.52 4.81
N TRP A 188 25.60 -6.88 5.59
CA TRP A 188 25.14 -7.36 6.90
C TRP A 188 24.01 -8.39 6.80
N ALA A 189 23.38 -8.57 5.64
CA ALA A 189 22.23 -9.46 5.47
C ALA A 189 22.70 -10.89 5.17
N LEU A 190 22.35 -11.81 6.07
CA LEU A 190 22.55 -13.24 5.89
C LEU A 190 21.30 -13.84 5.29
N VAL A 191 21.44 -14.35 4.08
CA VAL A 191 20.40 -15.17 3.46
C VAL A 191 20.80 -16.61 3.62
N ARG A 192 20.23 -17.25 4.62
CA ARG A 192 20.34 -18.70 4.73
C ARG A 192 19.65 -19.28 3.50
N GLN A 193 20.42 -19.80 2.54
CA GLN A 193 19.95 -20.50 1.33
C GLN A 193 19.13 -21.79 1.62
N TYR A 194 18.64 -21.96 2.84
CA TYR A 194 17.74 -23.02 3.21
C TYR A 194 16.32 -22.45 3.15
N SER A 195 15.58 -22.75 2.08
CA SER A 195 14.18 -23.22 2.11
C SER A 195 13.14 -22.62 3.11
N VAL A 196 13.35 -21.47 3.76
CA VAL A 196 12.54 -20.99 4.91
C VAL A 196 11.39 -20.05 4.52
N LEU A 197 11.40 -19.48 3.31
CA LEU A 197 10.19 -18.83 2.76
C LEU A 197 9.10 -19.84 2.37
N GLY A 198 9.48 -21.09 2.12
CA GLY A 198 8.56 -22.17 1.75
C GLY A 198 7.58 -22.53 2.88
N PRO A 199 8.02 -22.90 4.10
CA PRO A 199 7.16 -23.47 5.13
C PRO A 199 5.97 -22.60 5.56
N SER A 200 6.14 -21.29 5.81
CA SER A 200 5.05 -20.44 6.33
C SER A 200 3.98 -20.14 5.28
N LEU A 201 4.39 -19.74 4.07
CA LEU A 201 3.48 -19.57 2.93
C LEU A 201 2.84 -20.91 2.54
N GLY A 202 3.62 -21.99 2.52
CA GLY A 202 3.14 -23.35 2.26
C GLY A 202 2.09 -23.81 3.28
N ILE A 203 2.27 -23.52 4.56
CA ILE A 203 1.30 -23.83 5.62
C ILE A 203 0.03 -22.99 5.49
N GLN A 204 0.12 -21.70 5.14
CA GLN A 204 -1.06 -20.86 4.90
C GLN A 204 -1.86 -21.34 3.67
N LEU A 205 -1.17 -21.62 2.57
CA LEU A 205 -1.74 -22.13 1.32
C LEU A 205 -2.38 -23.51 1.54
N PHE A 206 -1.68 -24.41 2.25
CA PHE A 206 -2.19 -25.71 2.64
C PHE A 206 -3.40 -25.60 3.57
N GLY A 207 -3.36 -24.69 4.55
CA GLY A 207 -4.46 -24.43 5.48
C GLY A 207 -5.71 -23.90 4.79
N ILE A 208 -5.55 -23.00 3.81
CA ILE A 208 -6.67 -22.50 2.99
C ILE A 208 -7.28 -23.63 2.16
N TRP A 209 -6.42 -24.42 1.48
CA TRP A 209 -6.87 -25.56 0.69
C TRP A 209 -7.59 -26.62 1.55
N MET A 210 -7.06 -26.92 2.74
CA MET A 210 -7.70 -27.81 3.73
C MET A 210 -9.03 -27.25 4.24
N GLY A 211 -9.14 -25.94 4.45
CA GLY A 211 -10.39 -25.27 4.78
C GLY A 211 -11.46 -25.46 3.70
N LEU A 212 -11.09 -25.32 2.42
CA LEU A 212 -11.99 -25.55 1.29
C LEU A 212 -12.40 -27.03 1.18
N ARG A 213 -11.47 -27.96 1.43
CA ARG A 213 -11.72 -29.41 1.51
C ARG A 213 -12.73 -29.76 2.60
N GLY A 214 -12.54 -29.20 3.80
CA GLY A 214 -13.44 -29.40 4.95
C GLY A 214 -14.86 -28.89 4.69
N ILE A 215 -15.00 -27.74 4.01
CA ILE A 215 -16.32 -27.23 3.59
C ILE A 215 -16.97 -28.19 2.59
N ASN A 216 -16.21 -28.70 1.62
CA ASN A 216 -16.72 -29.67 0.64
C ASN A 216 -17.20 -30.98 1.30
N ASP A 217 -16.48 -31.49 2.29
CA ASP A 217 -16.87 -32.70 3.03
C ASP A 217 -18.13 -32.46 3.87
N ALA A 218 -18.21 -31.31 4.56
CA ALA A 218 -19.38 -30.92 5.34
C ALA A 218 -20.65 -30.81 4.48
N LEU A 219 -20.54 -30.20 3.30
CA LEU A 219 -21.67 -30.08 2.36
C LEU A 219 -22.17 -31.44 1.84
N LYS A 220 -21.33 -32.47 1.82
CA LYS A 220 -21.68 -33.83 1.35
C LYS A 220 -22.25 -34.73 2.43
N ALA A 221 -21.83 -34.56 3.69
CA ALA A 221 -22.16 -35.48 4.77
C ALA A 221 -23.62 -35.39 5.27
N LYS A 222 -24.40 -34.36 4.89
CA LYS A 222 -25.76 -34.06 5.42
C LYS A 222 -25.88 -34.05 6.97
N ASN A 223 -24.76 -34.08 7.70
CA ASN A 223 -24.70 -33.93 9.15
C ASN A 223 -24.16 -32.54 9.46
N GLU A 224 -25.05 -31.64 9.89
CA GLU A 224 -24.67 -30.29 10.36
C GLU A 224 -23.84 -30.33 11.65
N THR A 225 -23.76 -31.50 12.31
CA THR A 225 -23.17 -31.67 13.64
C THR A 225 -21.72 -32.19 13.68
N ASP A 226 -21.13 -32.63 12.55
CA ASP A 226 -19.76 -33.19 12.55
C ASP A 226 -18.73 -32.35 11.77
N ALA A 227 -19.11 -31.16 11.29
CA ALA A 227 -18.23 -30.27 10.50
C ALA A 227 -17.43 -29.27 11.36
N PHE A 228 -17.22 -29.54 12.64
CA PHE A 228 -16.46 -28.66 13.53
C PHE A 228 -15.00 -29.13 13.64
N PHE A 229 -14.20 -28.77 12.63
CA PHE A 229 -12.75 -28.76 12.76
C PHE A 229 -12.20 -27.35 12.54
N ASN A 230 -11.41 -26.92 13.54
CA ASN A 230 -10.83 -25.60 13.76
C ASN A 230 -10.14 -25.04 12.51
N GLY A 231 -10.75 -24.00 11.94
CA GLY A 231 -10.11 -23.11 10.98
C GLY A 231 -10.49 -21.70 11.37
N ILE A 232 -9.80 -21.17 12.38
CA ILE A 232 -9.93 -19.79 12.87
C ILE A 232 -8.63 -19.06 12.54
N GLY A 233 -8.78 -17.85 12.00
CA GLY A 233 -7.75 -16.80 12.08
C GLY A 233 -7.22 -16.27 10.75
N LEU A 234 -8.06 -15.64 9.92
CA LEU A 234 -7.58 -14.74 8.86
C LEU A 234 -8.58 -13.60 8.64
N VAL A 235 -8.21 -12.37 9.01
CA VAL A 235 -8.33 -11.10 8.24
C VAL A 235 -8.05 -9.92 9.17
N THR A 236 -7.02 -9.12 8.87
CA THR A 236 -7.10 -7.63 8.84
C THR A 236 -6.09 -7.07 7.83
N GLU A 237 -6.60 -6.36 6.82
CA GLU A 237 -5.81 -5.56 5.89
C GLU A 237 -5.57 -4.19 6.52
N GLY A 238 -4.34 -3.91 6.94
CA GLY A 238 -3.93 -2.62 7.51
C GLY A 238 -2.65 -2.69 8.33
N ALA A 239 -2.42 -3.80 9.05
CA ALA A 239 -1.20 -4.08 9.82
C ALA A 239 -0.80 -5.57 9.70
N SER A 240 -0.89 -6.12 8.49
CA SER A 240 -0.86 -7.57 8.22
C SER A 240 0.51 -8.25 8.38
N ILE A 241 1.43 -7.73 9.18
CA ILE A 241 2.82 -8.20 9.17
C ILE A 241 3.23 -8.95 10.46
N ALA A 242 2.57 -8.72 11.60
CA ALA A 242 2.83 -9.48 12.84
C ALA A 242 2.05 -10.81 12.93
N VAL A 243 0.95 -10.97 12.19
CA VAL A 243 0.07 -12.16 12.30
C VAL A 243 0.72 -13.45 11.74
N ASP A 244 1.73 -13.35 10.87
CA ASP A 244 2.36 -14.54 10.25
C ASP A 244 3.05 -15.48 11.27
N VAL A 245 3.52 -14.96 12.42
CA VAL A 245 4.22 -15.75 13.47
C VAL A 245 3.25 -16.63 14.27
N VAL A 246 2.02 -16.15 14.50
CA VAL A 246 0.95 -16.87 15.23
C VAL A 246 0.45 -18.11 14.45
N THR A 247 0.66 -18.16 13.12
CA THR A 247 0.22 -19.28 12.26
C THR A 247 0.87 -20.63 12.60
N THR A 248 1.99 -20.64 13.33
CA THR A 248 2.71 -21.88 13.68
C THR A 248 1.94 -22.79 14.64
N ARG A 249 1.12 -22.24 15.56
CA ARG A 249 0.29 -23.05 16.48
C ARG A 249 -0.91 -23.71 15.79
N VAL A 250 -1.45 -23.09 14.73
CA VAL A 250 -2.54 -23.64 13.90
C VAL A 250 -2.06 -24.81 13.03
N GLY A 251 -0.83 -24.72 12.49
CA GLY A 251 -0.19 -25.78 11.70
C GLY A 251 -0.10 -27.11 12.45
N THR A 252 0.20 -27.10 13.76
CA THR A 252 0.34 -28.30 14.59
C THR A 252 -0.95 -29.12 14.76
N SER A 253 -2.14 -28.50 14.69
CA SER A 253 -3.42 -29.24 14.74
C SER A 253 -3.82 -29.81 13.38
N LEU A 254 -3.38 -29.20 12.28
CA LEU A 254 -3.66 -29.62 10.89
C LEU A 254 -2.81 -30.83 10.47
N ILE A 255 -1.61 -30.99 11.05
CA ILE A 255 -0.67 -32.08 10.74
C ILE A 255 -1.14 -33.45 11.25
N LYS A 256 -2.06 -33.51 12.22
CA LYS A 256 -2.55 -34.77 12.82
C LYS A 256 -3.42 -35.64 11.88
N THR A 257 -3.83 -35.17 10.70
CA THR A 257 -4.93 -35.79 9.92
C THR A 257 -4.66 -36.12 8.44
N GLY A 258 -3.51 -35.84 7.79
CA GLY A 258 -3.53 -35.87 6.31
C GLY A 258 -2.24 -36.13 5.53
N SER A 259 -1.87 -37.40 5.33
CA SER A 259 -0.92 -37.81 4.28
C SER A 259 -1.52 -37.66 2.87
N ASP A 260 -2.79 -38.02 2.68
CA ASP A 260 -3.45 -37.95 1.36
C ASP A 260 -3.72 -36.50 0.93
N ALA A 261 -4.11 -35.66 1.90
CA ALA A 261 -4.30 -34.23 1.72
C ALA A 261 -3.03 -33.51 1.26
N PHE A 262 -1.88 -33.88 1.83
CA PHE A 262 -0.60 -33.31 1.43
C PHE A 262 -0.23 -33.67 -0.02
N ASN A 263 -0.45 -34.92 -0.43
CA ASN A 263 -0.19 -35.36 -1.80
C ASN A 263 -1.08 -34.66 -2.83
N ASP A 264 -2.34 -34.37 -2.49
CA ASP A 264 -3.25 -33.61 -3.35
C ASP A 264 -2.85 -32.13 -3.43
N PHE A 265 -2.46 -31.50 -2.31
CA PHE A 265 -1.95 -30.13 -2.31
C PHE A 265 -0.65 -29.99 -3.11
N ALA A 266 0.28 -30.95 -3.02
CA ALA A 266 1.52 -30.96 -3.76
C ALA A 266 1.33 -31.00 -5.30
N ARG A 267 0.14 -31.39 -5.78
CA ARG A 267 -0.25 -31.36 -7.20
C ARG A 267 -0.78 -30.01 -7.67
N THR A 268 -1.12 -29.09 -6.75
CA THR A 268 -1.55 -27.72 -7.10
C THR A 268 -0.37 -26.88 -7.58
N ARG A 269 -0.58 -25.81 -8.37
CA ARG A 269 0.47 -24.89 -8.81
C ARG A 269 1.18 -24.24 -7.61
N ALA A 270 0.44 -23.94 -6.55
CA ALA A 270 0.98 -23.46 -5.28
C ALA A 270 1.88 -24.52 -4.61
N GLY A 271 1.42 -25.77 -4.51
CA GLY A 271 2.19 -26.89 -3.96
C GLY A 271 3.41 -27.28 -4.81
N LEU A 272 3.31 -27.16 -6.14
CA LEU A 272 4.41 -27.38 -7.09
C LEU A 272 5.46 -26.27 -7.00
N ARG A 273 5.05 -24.98 -6.95
CA ARG A 273 5.97 -23.86 -6.72
C ARG A 273 6.63 -23.93 -5.35
N TRP A 274 5.89 -24.37 -4.35
CA TRP A 274 6.41 -24.67 -3.01
C TRP A 274 7.42 -25.84 -3.03
N SER A 275 7.10 -26.96 -3.70
CA SER A 275 8.01 -28.11 -3.87
C SER A 275 9.27 -27.79 -4.68
N ARG A 276 9.23 -26.79 -5.56
CA ARG A 276 10.36 -26.30 -6.36
C ARG A 276 11.37 -25.46 -5.56
N SER A 277 11.10 -25.13 -4.29
CA SER A 277 11.97 -24.30 -3.43
C SER A 277 13.07 -25.06 -2.64
N GLY A 278 13.30 -26.34 -2.96
CA GLY A 278 14.53 -27.13 -2.66
C GLY A 278 15.27 -26.91 -1.33
N GLY A 279 14.98 -27.72 -0.29
CA GLY A 279 15.89 -27.89 0.86
C GLY A 279 15.31 -28.70 2.05
N LEU A 280 15.66 -30.00 2.09
CA LEU A 280 15.53 -30.99 3.19
C LEU A 280 14.18 -31.08 3.95
N ILE A 281 13.29 -31.90 3.41
CA ILE A 281 12.11 -32.45 4.07
C ILE A 281 12.56 -33.64 4.92
N GLY A 282 12.49 -33.50 6.25
CA GLY A 282 12.76 -34.61 7.19
C GLY A 282 12.67 -34.24 8.67
N GLY A 283 13.13 -33.04 9.06
CA GLY A 283 13.19 -32.65 10.48
C GLY A 283 11.95 -31.95 11.03
N ALA A 284 11.24 -31.14 10.23
CA ALA A 284 10.07 -30.39 10.70
C ALA A 284 8.79 -31.25 10.82
N LEU A 285 8.79 -32.45 10.22
CA LEU A 285 7.63 -33.35 10.17
C LEU A 285 7.60 -34.40 11.29
N THR A 286 8.68 -34.56 12.09
CA THR A 286 8.74 -35.60 13.14
C THR A 286 8.38 -35.11 14.54
N LEU A 287 8.48 -33.81 14.82
CA LEU A 287 8.19 -33.23 16.15
C LEU A 287 6.76 -33.46 16.68
N PRO A 288 5.70 -33.53 15.85
CA PRO A 288 4.36 -33.86 16.34
C PRO A 288 4.18 -35.35 16.69
N PHE A 289 4.99 -36.24 16.13
CA PHE A 289 4.88 -37.69 16.35
C PHE A 289 5.55 -38.13 17.67
N ASP A 290 6.57 -37.43 18.15
CA ASP A 290 7.21 -37.72 19.44
C ASP A 290 6.37 -37.24 20.65
N ILE A 291 5.56 -36.19 20.49
CA ILE A 291 4.64 -35.68 21.53
C ILE A 291 3.43 -36.63 21.72
N MET A 292 3.08 -37.41 20.69
CA MET A 292 1.97 -38.35 20.73
C MET A 292 2.23 -39.57 21.64
N SER A 293 3.48 -39.82 22.02
CA SER A 293 3.83 -40.85 23.00
C SER A 293 3.69 -40.39 24.46
N ALA A 294 3.62 -39.08 24.72
CA ALA A 294 3.53 -38.50 26.08
C ALA A 294 2.10 -38.24 26.56
N VAL A 295 1.09 -38.28 25.69
CA VAL A 295 -0.34 -38.06 26.04
C VAL A 295 -1.07 -39.36 26.40
N LYS A 296 -0.43 -40.52 26.22
CA LYS A 296 -1.03 -41.83 26.56
C LYS A 296 -1.07 -42.10 28.09
N GLU A 297 -0.36 -41.33 28.90
CA GLU A 297 -0.34 -41.44 30.38
C GLU A 297 -1.42 -40.58 31.08
N PHE A 298 -1.97 -39.53 30.44
CA PHE A 298 -3.07 -38.74 31.02
C PHE A 298 -4.46 -39.39 30.88
N LYS A 299 -4.53 -40.51 30.14
CA LYS A 299 -5.72 -41.35 30.02
C LYS A 299 -5.90 -42.33 31.20
N THR A 300 -5.09 -42.21 32.24
CA THR A 300 -5.23 -42.97 33.50
C THR A 300 -5.62 -42.07 34.68
N ALA A 301 -6.43 -41.05 34.43
CA ALA A 301 -7.11 -40.27 35.49
C ALA A 301 -8.62 -40.14 35.24
N GLU A 302 -9.18 -41.03 34.41
CA GLU A 302 -10.62 -41.24 34.31
C GLU A 302 -11.06 -42.26 35.37
N SER A 303 -11.02 -41.86 36.65
CA SER A 303 -11.89 -42.48 37.64
C SER A 303 -12.02 -41.59 38.88
N LYS A 304 -13.00 -40.67 38.91
CA LYS A 304 -14.14 -40.71 39.85
C LYS A 304 -14.85 -39.35 40.02
N SER A 305 -16.12 -39.36 39.62
CA SER A 305 -17.14 -38.31 39.76
C SER A 305 -17.27 -37.59 41.12
N GLY A 306 -17.65 -36.31 41.04
CA GLY A 306 -18.13 -35.46 42.15
C GLY A 306 -17.11 -34.40 42.55
N LYS A 307 -17.52 -33.13 42.81
CA LYS A 307 -16.61 -31.94 42.76
C LYS A 307 -15.85 -31.76 41.42
N GLU A 308 -16.08 -32.68 40.49
CA GLU A 308 -15.67 -32.68 39.09
C GLU A 308 -16.74 -32.08 38.16
N ALA A 309 -17.89 -31.63 38.69
CA ALA A 309 -18.90 -30.91 37.91
C ALA A 309 -18.56 -29.40 37.72
N THR A 310 -17.63 -28.86 38.52
CA THR A 310 -17.14 -27.47 38.43
C THR A 310 -16.06 -27.26 37.36
N ALA A 311 -15.53 -28.34 36.76
CA ALA A 311 -14.69 -28.27 35.57
C ALA A 311 -15.51 -28.03 34.28
N HIS A 312 -16.84 -28.20 34.33
CA HIS A 312 -17.70 -28.06 33.15
C HIS A 312 -18.36 -26.68 32.98
N TYR A 313 -18.28 -25.78 33.97
CA TYR A 313 -18.71 -24.38 33.81
C TYR A 313 -17.62 -23.46 33.23
N VAL A 314 -16.35 -23.85 33.38
CA VAL A 314 -15.21 -23.17 32.73
C VAL A 314 -15.15 -23.47 31.22
N SER A 315 -15.92 -24.45 30.72
CA SER A 315 -15.98 -24.77 29.29
C SER A 315 -17.15 -24.08 28.55
N ALA A 316 -18.00 -23.31 29.23
CA ALA A 316 -19.11 -22.58 28.61
C ALA A 316 -18.90 -21.06 28.52
N GLY A 317 -17.99 -20.48 29.33
CA GLY A 317 -17.65 -19.05 29.30
C GLY A 317 -16.54 -18.66 28.33
N LEU A 318 -16.01 -19.62 27.57
CA LEU A 318 -14.89 -19.45 26.63
C LEU A 318 -15.35 -19.29 25.17
N ASN A 319 -16.61 -18.91 24.92
CA ASN A 319 -17.21 -18.91 23.57
C ASN A 319 -18.13 -17.73 23.22
N ILE A 320 -17.91 -16.54 23.78
CA ILE A 320 -18.39 -15.28 23.16
C ILE A 320 -17.20 -14.32 23.03
N ALA A 321 -16.28 -14.70 22.16
CA ALA A 321 -15.25 -13.85 21.58
C ALA A 321 -15.24 -14.15 20.08
N SER A 322 -16.06 -13.41 19.30
CA SER A 322 -15.88 -13.15 17.87
C SER A 322 -17.18 -12.62 17.23
N ALA A 323 -17.50 -11.33 17.39
CA ALA A 323 -18.34 -10.57 16.44
C ALA A 323 -18.65 -9.14 16.95
N ALA A 324 -17.63 -8.29 17.07
CA ALA A 324 -17.76 -6.84 16.89
C ALA A 324 -16.36 -6.26 16.64
N MET A 325 -16.28 -5.26 15.75
CA MET A 325 -15.10 -4.42 15.44
C MET A 325 -14.07 -4.93 14.41
N THR A 326 -14.53 -5.07 13.17
CA THR A 326 -13.69 -4.98 11.95
C THR A 326 -14.05 -3.73 11.11
N VAL A 327 -14.62 -2.70 11.72
CA VAL A 327 -14.84 -1.41 11.07
C VAL A 327 -14.43 -0.33 12.04
N ILE A 328 -13.30 0.29 11.73
CA ILE A 328 -12.76 1.62 12.10
C ILE A 328 -11.24 1.47 12.29
N LEU A 329 -10.54 1.16 11.19
CA LEU A 329 -9.08 1.33 11.08
C LEU A 329 -8.72 2.07 9.77
N GLY A 330 -9.60 2.97 9.32
CA GLY A 330 -9.58 3.46 7.93
C GLY A 330 -9.46 4.97 7.68
N SER A 331 -9.41 5.85 8.69
CA SER A 331 -9.70 7.28 8.44
C SER A 331 -8.75 8.34 9.01
N ALA A 332 -7.59 8.01 9.58
CA ALA A 332 -6.75 9.04 10.23
C ALA A 332 -5.24 8.98 9.97
N ALA A 333 -4.76 8.16 9.04
CA ALA A 333 -3.40 8.30 8.49
C ALA A 333 -3.50 8.94 7.10
N MET A 334 -3.19 10.24 6.96
CA MET A 334 -2.76 10.94 5.71
C MET A 334 -2.93 12.49 5.67
N ALA A 335 -2.77 13.28 6.73
CA ALA A 335 -2.64 14.73 6.53
C ALA A 335 -1.61 15.40 7.41
N GLY A 336 -0.34 15.06 7.16
CA GLY A 336 0.72 16.03 7.35
C GLY A 336 0.52 17.21 6.39
N PHE A 337 0.04 18.34 6.90
CA PHE A 337 0.28 19.68 6.35
C PHE A 337 0.50 20.64 7.51
N SER A 338 1.75 21.03 7.71
CA SER A 338 2.12 22.29 8.36
C SER A 338 2.38 23.32 7.25
N PHE A 339 1.53 24.34 7.13
CA PHE A 339 1.95 25.69 6.72
C PHE A 339 1.15 26.71 7.53
N ALA A 340 1.83 27.37 8.45
CA ALA A 340 1.39 28.57 9.16
C ALA A 340 1.23 29.74 8.16
N GLY A 341 0.10 30.47 8.08
CA GLY A 341 -0.29 31.60 8.95
C GLY A 341 -0.11 32.93 8.16
N PRO A 342 -0.52 34.12 8.62
CA PRO A 342 -1.62 34.51 9.50
C PRO A 342 -2.73 35.22 8.67
N VAL A 343 -4.01 34.90 8.89
CA VAL A 343 -5.14 35.59 8.22
C VAL A 343 -5.17 35.46 6.69
N GLY A 344 -5.77 34.36 6.23
CA GLY A 344 -6.60 34.32 5.02
C GLY A 344 -8.08 34.48 5.39
N LEU A 345 -8.41 35.46 6.24
CA LEU A 345 -9.79 35.93 6.45
C LEU A 345 -10.18 36.84 5.27
N ILE A 346 -11.45 36.83 4.88
CA ILE A 346 -12.13 37.92 4.15
C ILE A 346 -11.71 38.11 2.67
N ALA A 347 -12.38 37.37 1.76
CA ALA A 347 -12.60 37.79 0.36
C ALA A 347 -13.88 37.16 -0.23
N GLY A 348 -14.90 37.01 0.61
CA GLY A 348 -16.28 36.71 0.25
C GLY A 348 -17.27 37.70 0.87
N ALA A 349 -16.78 38.83 1.36
CA ALA A 349 -17.59 40.04 1.35
C ALA A 349 -17.33 40.71 -0.01
N MET A 350 -18.41 41.20 -0.65
CA MET A 350 -18.40 42.22 -1.71
C MET A 350 -18.47 41.76 -3.18
N MET A 351 -19.39 40.86 -3.50
CA MET A 351 -20.43 41.15 -4.51
C MET A 351 -21.70 40.44 -4.01
N ALA A 352 -22.55 41.10 -3.21
CA ALA A 352 -23.69 41.87 -3.72
C ALA A 352 -24.61 40.97 -4.59
N ILE A 353 -25.92 40.89 -4.38
CA ILE A 353 -26.83 42.02 -4.20
C ILE A 353 -28.07 41.51 -3.45
N GLY A 354 -28.47 42.19 -2.37
CA GLY A 354 -29.79 41.96 -1.77
C GLY A 354 -29.99 42.45 -0.34
N SER A 355 -29.77 43.74 -0.09
CA SER A 355 -30.42 44.54 0.96
C SER A 355 -30.30 44.11 2.44
N GLN A 356 -29.43 44.79 3.19
CA GLN A 356 -29.93 45.94 3.97
C GLN A 356 -29.32 47.18 3.26
N VAL A 357 -29.96 48.32 3.04
CA VAL A 357 -30.60 49.20 4.03
C VAL A 357 -31.37 50.28 3.24
N TYR A 358 -32.65 50.45 3.54
CA TYR A 358 -33.17 51.76 3.97
C TYR A 358 -33.61 51.46 5.42
N GLY A 359 -33.08 52.04 6.50
CA GLY A 359 -32.38 53.31 6.63
C GLY A 359 -33.34 54.42 7.03
N ALA A 360 -34.08 54.24 8.13
CA ALA A 360 -34.37 55.23 9.18
C ALA A 360 -35.57 54.77 10.05
N VAL A 361 -35.46 55.02 11.36
CA VAL A 361 -36.45 54.78 12.44
C VAL A 361 -36.44 53.36 13.01
N SER A 362 -35.57 53.12 14.02
CA SER A 362 -35.68 52.02 14.99
C SER A 362 -34.45 52.07 15.93
N LEU A 363 -34.43 52.99 16.89
CA LEU A 363 -33.53 52.90 18.06
C LEU A 363 -34.32 52.49 19.32
N VAL A 364 -35.62 52.23 19.17
CA VAL A 364 -36.53 51.77 20.24
C VAL A 364 -36.89 50.29 20.05
N ASP A 365 -36.86 49.74 18.83
CA ASP A 365 -37.14 48.30 18.58
C ASP A 365 -35.92 47.40 18.82
N ASP A 366 -34.68 47.86 18.58
CA ASP A 366 -33.46 47.04 18.74
C ASP A 366 -33.14 46.70 20.21
N ILE A 367 -33.70 47.44 21.17
CA ILE A 367 -33.61 47.12 22.61
C ILE A 367 -34.76 46.19 23.03
N ASP A 368 -35.95 46.29 22.41
CA ASP A 368 -37.14 45.47 22.70
C ASP A 368 -36.96 44.01 22.21
N ASP A 369 -36.15 43.77 21.17
CA ASP A 369 -35.85 42.43 20.64
C ASP A 369 -34.97 41.56 21.55
N TYR A 370 -34.21 42.16 22.48
CA TYR A 370 -33.24 41.44 23.34
C TYR A 370 -33.56 41.53 24.84
N ILE A 371 -34.31 42.53 25.32
CA ILE A 371 -34.70 42.69 26.73
C ILE A 371 -36.13 43.24 26.90
N GLU A 372 -36.97 42.61 27.72
CA GLU A 372 -38.30 43.14 28.08
C GLU A 372 -38.15 44.30 29.10
N LEU A 373 -38.59 45.50 28.74
CA LEU A 373 -38.51 46.72 29.56
C LEU A 373 -39.80 46.96 30.37
N THR A 374 -39.70 47.41 31.62
CA THR A 374 -40.87 47.80 32.44
C THR A 374 -41.48 49.14 31.96
N LEU A 375 -42.75 49.40 32.30
CA LEU A 375 -43.51 50.58 31.84
C LEU A 375 -42.83 51.93 32.20
N GLU A 376 -42.13 51.97 33.33
CA GLU A 376 -41.37 53.13 33.81
C GLU A 376 -40.01 53.28 33.09
N GLU A 377 -39.35 52.18 32.76
CA GLU A 377 -38.09 52.15 31.98
C GLU A 377 -38.31 52.56 30.51
N ARG A 378 -39.46 52.24 29.91
CA ARG A 378 -39.83 52.68 28.54
C ARG A 378 -40.01 54.20 28.43
N TRP A 379 -40.66 54.84 29.42
CA TRP A 379 -40.86 56.30 29.41
C TRP A 379 -39.57 57.08 29.68
N ARG A 380 -38.69 56.56 30.54
CA ARG A 380 -37.42 57.21 30.90
C ARG A 380 -36.34 57.04 29.83
N THR A 381 -36.24 55.88 29.19
CA THR A 381 -35.32 55.62 28.07
C THR A 381 -35.73 56.40 26.80
N GLY A 382 -37.03 56.55 26.55
CA GLY A 382 -37.57 57.43 25.51
C GLY A 382 -37.29 58.92 25.75
N TRP A 383 -37.35 59.38 27.01
CA TRP A 383 -37.06 60.78 27.37
C TRP A 383 -35.56 61.12 27.38
N PHE A 384 -34.65 60.23 27.82
CA PHE A 384 -33.21 60.50 27.79
C PHE A 384 -32.60 60.52 26.38
N THR A 385 -33.15 59.72 25.46
CA THR A 385 -32.78 59.74 24.03
C THR A 385 -33.27 61.03 23.34
N PHE A 386 -34.37 61.63 23.82
CA PHE A 386 -34.93 62.90 23.32
C PHE A 386 -34.12 64.14 23.74
N VAL A 387 -33.30 64.05 24.80
CA VAL A 387 -32.52 65.20 25.36
C VAL A 387 -30.99 64.97 25.28
N PHE A 388 -30.52 64.10 24.39
CA PHE A 388 -29.09 63.81 24.17
C PHE A 388 -28.32 63.40 25.45
N MET A 389 -28.93 62.61 26.34
CA MET A 389 -28.27 62.05 27.53
C MET A 389 -28.01 60.54 27.36
N GLU A 390 -26.90 60.03 27.92
CA GLU A 390 -26.59 58.58 27.93
C GLU A 390 -27.71 57.80 28.65
N ALA A 391 -28.17 56.69 28.07
CA ALA A 391 -29.16 55.80 28.69
C ALA A 391 -28.65 55.20 30.01
N ASP A 392 -29.56 54.83 30.91
CA ASP A 392 -29.20 54.29 32.22
C ASP A 392 -28.31 53.03 32.10
N ARG A 393 -27.19 53.02 32.82
CA ARG A 393 -26.14 51.99 32.71
C ARG A 393 -26.66 50.55 32.90
N HIS A 394 -27.63 50.35 33.79
CA HIS A 394 -28.26 49.05 34.04
C HIS A 394 -29.07 48.51 32.84
N ILE A 395 -29.57 49.36 31.94
CA ILE A 395 -30.29 48.95 30.72
C ILE A 395 -29.30 48.61 29.60
N LEU A 396 -28.23 49.41 29.45
CA LEU A 396 -27.13 49.14 28.52
C LEU A 396 -26.41 47.83 28.88
N ASP A 397 -26.16 47.59 30.16
CA ASP A 397 -25.51 46.37 30.65
C ASP A 397 -26.38 45.12 30.36
N ARG A 398 -27.71 45.19 30.58
CA ARG A 398 -28.65 44.09 30.25
C ARG A 398 -28.72 43.82 28.74
N TYR A 399 -28.72 44.86 27.92
CA TYR A 399 -28.75 44.76 26.46
C TYR A 399 -27.45 44.15 25.91
N GLU A 400 -26.27 44.60 26.36
CA GLU A 400 -24.98 44.07 25.92
C GLU A 400 -24.80 42.58 26.28
N ILE A 401 -25.27 42.16 27.47
CA ILE A 401 -25.29 40.75 27.86
C ILE A 401 -26.22 39.92 26.95
N ALA A 402 -27.46 40.39 26.72
CA ALA A 402 -28.44 39.67 25.92
C ALA A 402 -28.02 39.55 24.44
N LYS A 403 -27.48 40.63 23.87
CA LYS A 403 -26.96 40.69 22.51
C LYS A 403 -25.77 39.77 22.32
N ALA A 404 -24.78 39.82 23.22
CA ALA A 404 -23.62 38.95 23.16
C ALA A 404 -24.01 37.47 23.34
N ARG A 405 -24.99 37.17 24.22
CA ARG A 405 -25.52 35.80 24.39
C ARG A 405 -26.20 35.29 23.12
N ALA A 406 -27.07 36.09 22.49
CA ALA A 406 -27.75 35.71 21.26
C ALA A 406 -26.77 35.53 20.08
N ALA A 407 -25.77 36.41 19.97
CA ALA A 407 -24.72 36.33 18.95
C ALA A 407 -23.86 35.06 19.12
N HIS A 408 -23.42 34.77 20.34
CA HIS A 408 -22.62 33.58 20.63
C HIS A 408 -23.40 32.28 20.41
N SER A 409 -24.66 32.22 20.88
CA SER A 409 -25.55 31.06 20.65
C SER A 409 -25.77 30.80 19.15
N SER A 410 -25.96 31.87 18.36
CA SER A 410 -26.11 31.77 16.91
C SER A 410 -24.85 31.27 16.23
N GLN A 411 -23.67 31.70 16.70
CA GLN A 411 -22.38 31.23 16.20
C GLN A 411 -22.16 29.74 16.47
N LEU A 412 -22.41 29.27 17.71
CA LEU A 412 -22.29 27.85 18.06
C LEU A 412 -23.24 26.99 17.20
N LYS A 413 -24.49 27.44 17.01
CA LYS A 413 -25.46 26.74 16.16
C LYS A 413 -25.04 26.69 14.69
N ALA A 414 -24.47 27.77 14.16
CA ALA A 414 -23.95 27.82 12.80
C ALA A 414 -22.75 26.88 12.62
N THR A 415 -21.83 26.85 13.58
CA THR A 415 -20.68 25.92 13.60
C THR A 415 -21.14 24.47 13.67
N ALA A 416 -22.08 24.14 14.55
CA ALA A 416 -22.67 22.81 14.64
C ALA A 416 -23.36 22.38 13.34
N ARG A 417 -24.11 23.29 12.68
CA ARG A 417 -24.70 23.03 11.36
C ARG A 417 -23.64 22.78 10.29
N LYS A 418 -22.54 23.53 10.30
CA LYS A 418 -21.41 23.29 9.39
C LYS A 418 -20.77 21.91 9.59
N TYR A 419 -20.68 21.42 10.83
CA TYR A 419 -20.24 20.05 11.09
C TYR A 419 -21.25 19.04 10.53
N LEU A 420 -22.53 19.18 10.83
CA LEU A 420 -23.57 18.22 10.46
C LEU A 420 -23.92 18.20 8.97
N ASP A 421 -23.82 19.33 8.28
CA ASP A 421 -24.30 19.47 6.90
C ASP A 421 -23.15 19.40 5.88
N GLU A 422 -21.90 19.64 6.31
CA GLU A 422 -20.73 19.70 5.43
C GLU A 422 -19.57 18.81 5.88
N THR A 423 -18.89 19.19 6.96
CA THR A 423 -17.53 18.68 7.28
C THR A 423 -17.52 17.32 7.97
N MET A 424 -18.60 16.95 8.67
CA MET A 424 -18.78 15.68 9.38
C MET A 424 -20.14 15.02 9.06
N LYS A 425 -20.76 15.39 7.93
CA LYS A 425 -22.11 14.96 7.54
C LYS A 425 -22.33 13.45 7.58
N ASN A 426 -21.31 12.69 7.16
CA ASN A 426 -21.39 11.23 7.06
C ASN A 426 -20.94 10.51 8.35
N THR A 427 -20.49 11.24 9.37
CA THR A 427 -19.87 10.65 10.58
C THR A 427 -20.55 11.08 11.88
N THR A 428 -21.29 12.18 11.90
CA THR A 428 -21.85 12.77 13.13
C THR A 428 -23.36 12.95 13.01
N GLU A 429 -24.09 12.46 14.02
CA GLU A 429 -25.56 12.52 14.09
C GLU A 429 -26.05 13.77 14.81
N ALA A 430 -25.35 14.18 15.88
CA ALA A 430 -25.68 15.37 16.65
C ALA A 430 -24.42 16.04 17.20
N VAL A 431 -24.51 17.36 17.37
CA VAL A 431 -23.50 18.18 18.07
C VAL A 431 -24.17 18.79 19.30
N VAL A 432 -23.56 18.61 20.47
CA VAL A 432 -24.02 19.18 21.74
C VAL A 432 -22.98 20.20 22.21
N ASN A 433 -23.35 21.47 22.24
CA ASN A 433 -22.49 22.55 22.72
C ASN A 433 -22.69 22.76 24.22
N GLY A 434 -21.59 22.96 24.95
CA GLY A 434 -21.63 23.24 26.37
C GLY A 434 -22.31 24.56 26.72
N ALA A 435 -22.78 24.65 27.95
CA ALA A 435 -23.45 25.83 28.47
C ALA A 435 -22.47 27.01 28.68
N PHE A 436 -22.97 28.22 28.49
CA PHE A 436 -22.20 29.44 28.71
C PHE A 436 -23.05 30.58 29.27
N GLU A 437 -22.40 31.46 30.02
CA GLU A 437 -22.93 32.74 30.45
C GLU A 437 -22.14 33.91 29.83
N VAL A 438 -22.77 35.08 29.81
CA VAL A 438 -22.13 36.32 29.41
C VAL A 438 -22.10 37.24 30.61
N THR A 439 -20.90 37.64 31.02
CA THR A 439 -20.68 38.61 32.09
C THR A 439 -20.04 39.87 31.53
N LEU A 440 -20.13 40.99 32.25
CA LEU A 440 -19.51 42.25 31.84
C LEU A 440 -18.28 42.53 32.69
N LEU A 441 -17.12 42.67 32.05
CA LEU A 441 -15.90 43.07 32.73
C LEU A 441 -15.59 44.56 32.53
N PRO A 442 -15.20 45.30 33.59
CA PRO A 442 -14.74 46.66 33.46
C PRO A 442 -13.40 46.70 32.73
N ARG A 443 -13.37 47.26 31.53
CA ARG A 443 -12.17 47.55 30.77
C ARG A 443 -11.93 49.06 30.74
N ARG A 444 -10.72 49.48 31.10
CA ARG A 444 -10.34 50.89 31.04
C ARG A 444 -9.94 51.26 29.61
N GLU A 445 -10.77 52.04 28.93
CA GLU A 445 -10.45 52.60 27.63
C GLU A 445 -9.88 54.01 27.77
N TYR A 446 -8.81 54.27 27.03
CA TYR A 446 -8.19 55.59 26.96
C TYR A 446 -8.65 56.27 25.69
N THR A 447 -9.40 57.37 25.83
CA THR A 447 -9.78 58.20 24.69
C THR A 447 -9.03 59.52 24.74
N THR A 448 -8.66 60.05 23.58
CA THR A 448 -7.97 61.33 23.47
C THR A 448 -8.94 62.33 22.86
N ASN A 449 -9.53 63.19 23.69
CA ASN A 449 -10.33 64.31 23.22
C ASN A 449 -9.53 65.60 23.40
N TRP A 450 -9.31 66.31 22.29
CA TRP A 450 -8.67 67.63 22.24
C TRP A 450 -7.26 67.64 22.86
N GLY A 451 -6.50 66.55 22.67
CA GLY A 451 -5.12 66.43 23.15
C GLY A 451 -4.96 66.00 24.62
N LEU A 452 -6.04 65.84 25.39
CA LEU A 452 -6.00 65.24 26.73
C LEU A 452 -6.42 63.77 26.68
N LYS A 453 -5.57 62.88 27.21
CA LYS A 453 -5.91 61.47 27.46
C LYS A 453 -6.83 61.38 28.66
N THR A 454 -8.09 61.03 28.44
CA THR A 454 -9.05 60.69 29.49
C THR A 454 -9.27 59.18 29.51
N SER A 455 -9.59 58.59 30.67
CA SER A 455 -9.90 57.16 30.77
C SER A 455 -11.36 56.97 31.15
N LYS A 456 -12.14 56.24 30.35
CA LYS A 456 -13.50 55.79 30.68
C LYS A 456 -13.46 54.28 30.96
N ILE A 457 -14.19 53.82 31.98
CA ILE A 457 -14.38 52.38 32.21
C ILE A 457 -15.57 51.95 31.36
N VAL A 458 -15.32 51.12 30.36
CA VAL A 458 -16.31 50.51 29.46
C VAL A 458 -16.50 49.06 29.88
N TYR A 459 -17.74 48.59 29.93
CA TYR A 459 -18.06 47.20 30.25
C TYR A 459 -18.12 46.40 28.95
N VAL A 460 -17.29 45.37 28.85
CA VAL A 460 -17.20 44.51 27.65
C VAL A 460 -17.72 43.12 27.98
N PRO A 461 -18.60 42.54 27.16
CA PRO A 461 -19.09 41.18 27.37
C PRO A 461 -17.95 40.17 27.26
N GLN A 462 -17.84 39.32 28.28
CA GLN A 462 -16.96 38.17 28.32
C GLN A 462 -17.83 36.91 28.43
N ILE A 463 -17.57 35.96 27.54
CA ILE A 463 -18.18 34.63 27.61
C ILE A 463 -17.42 33.83 28.65
N ARG A 464 -18.18 33.17 29.52
CA ARG A 464 -17.67 32.25 30.51
C ARG A 464 -18.44 30.95 30.40
N ASP A 465 -17.74 29.84 30.26
CA ASP A 465 -18.37 28.52 30.22
C ASP A 465 -18.93 28.16 31.60
N THR A 466 -20.03 27.41 31.60
CA THR A 466 -20.77 27.03 32.81
C THR A 466 -21.02 25.54 32.82
N ASP A 467 -21.27 25.00 34.01
CA ASP A 467 -21.47 23.58 34.28
C ASP A 467 -22.61 22.96 33.44
N ASP A 468 -22.30 21.87 32.74
CA ASP A 468 -23.26 21.03 32.05
C ASP A 468 -23.70 19.82 32.91
N LEU A 469 -25.00 19.53 32.97
CA LEU A 469 -25.54 18.31 33.56
C LEU A 469 -26.47 17.61 32.56
N ILE A 470 -25.96 16.59 31.88
CA ILE A 470 -26.64 15.94 30.76
C ILE A 470 -26.62 14.42 30.93
N ASP A 471 -27.80 13.78 30.88
CA ASP A 471 -27.94 12.32 30.75
C ASP A 471 -28.62 12.03 29.41
N ALA A 472 -27.85 11.50 28.46
CA ALA A 472 -28.29 11.23 27.09
C ALA A 472 -28.21 9.75 26.71
N ARG A 473 -28.22 8.83 27.69
CA ARG A 473 -28.12 7.39 27.43
C ARG A 473 -29.14 6.88 26.39
N ASP A 474 -30.34 7.44 26.42
CA ASP A 474 -31.45 7.10 25.52
C ASP A 474 -31.41 7.84 24.16
N GLY A 475 -30.40 8.67 23.92
CA GLY A 475 -30.23 9.46 22.69
C GLY A 475 -30.29 10.98 22.90
N VAL A 476 -29.84 11.73 21.89
CA VAL A 476 -29.89 13.21 21.87
C VAL A 476 -31.16 13.67 21.16
N THR A 477 -31.90 14.60 21.76
CA THR A 477 -33.15 15.14 21.21
C THR A 477 -33.10 16.66 21.11
N THR A 478 -34.15 17.28 20.54
CA THR A 478 -34.28 18.74 20.53
C THR A 478 -34.46 19.35 21.92
N GLN A 479 -34.74 18.53 22.94
CA GLN A 479 -34.85 18.96 24.33
C GLN A 479 -33.50 18.85 25.07
N THR A 480 -32.50 18.18 24.50
CA THR A 480 -31.16 18.12 25.08
C THR A 480 -30.53 19.52 25.02
N PRO A 481 -30.06 20.07 26.16
CA PRO A 481 -29.43 21.39 26.19
C PRO A 481 -28.25 21.48 25.20
N GLY A 482 -28.17 22.58 24.45
CA GLY A 482 -27.07 22.82 23.50
C GLY A 482 -27.06 21.97 22.22
N ALA A 483 -28.03 21.06 22.05
CA ALA A 483 -28.05 20.10 20.95
C ALA A 483 -28.50 20.70 19.60
N VAL A 484 -27.80 20.29 18.55
CA VAL A 484 -28.17 20.51 17.14
C VAL A 484 -28.18 19.15 16.45
N LEU A 485 -29.31 18.79 15.83
CA LEU A 485 -29.53 17.47 15.23
C LEU A 485 -29.26 17.47 13.71
N GLY A 486 -28.58 16.42 13.24
CA GLY A 486 -28.36 16.05 11.85
C GLY A 486 -29.20 14.83 11.43
N SER A 487 -28.71 14.03 10.48
CA SER A 487 -29.38 12.79 10.07
C SER A 487 -28.97 11.61 10.96
N ALA A 488 -29.97 10.92 11.52
CA ALA A 488 -29.78 9.72 12.32
C ALA A 488 -29.55 8.50 11.43
N GLU A 489 -28.36 7.90 11.54
CA GLU A 489 -27.92 6.71 10.79
C GLU A 489 -27.06 5.82 11.70
N ASN A 490 -27.06 4.50 11.45
CA ASN A 490 -26.25 3.56 12.23
C ASN A 490 -24.75 3.81 12.00
N GLY A 491 -23.97 3.82 13.08
CA GLY A 491 -22.51 4.03 13.05
C GLY A 491 -22.03 5.49 13.13
N LYS A 492 -22.93 6.49 13.13
CA LYS A 492 -22.57 7.89 13.38
C LYS A 492 -22.37 8.19 14.86
N ASN A 493 -21.47 9.12 15.17
CA ASN A 493 -21.12 9.54 16.53
C ASN A 493 -21.96 10.71 17.05
N ILE A 494 -21.84 10.95 18.36
CA ILE A 494 -22.30 12.17 19.03
C ILE A 494 -21.08 13.01 19.38
N LEU A 495 -21.08 14.28 18.96
CA LEU A 495 -20.01 15.22 19.22
C LEU A 495 -20.37 16.14 20.40
N TRP A 496 -19.62 16.04 21.48
CA TRP A 496 -19.77 16.86 22.68
C TRP A 496 -18.68 17.93 22.70
N LEU A 497 -19.06 19.20 22.58
CA LEU A 497 -18.16 20.35 22.61
C LEU A 497 -18.31 21.06 23.95
N LEU A 498 -17.61 20.56 24.96
CA LEU A 498 -17.67 21.04 26.34
C LEU A 498 -16.64 22.17 26.56
N GLY A 499 -17.03 23.17 27.33
CA GLY A 499 -16.18 24.33 27.67
C GLY A 499 -15.44 24.15 28.99
N GLY A 500 -15.07 25.25 29.65
CA GLY A 500 -14.34 25.26 30.93
C GLY A 500 -15.16 24.99 32.21
N GLY A 501 -16.44 24.62 32.09
CA GLY A 501 -17.34 24.37 33.23
C GLY A 501 -17.04 23.09 34.01
N ASN A 502 -17.72 22.86 35.13
CA ASN A 502 -17.72 21.55 35.78
C ASN A 502 -18.82 20.68 35.17
N ASP A 503 -18.45 19.79 34.25
CA ASP A 503 -19.42 19.10 33.40
C ASP A 503 -19.63 17.67 33.85
N THR A 504 -20.90 17.24 33.91
CA THR A 504 -21.31 15.86 34.14
C THR A 504 -22.15 15.40 32.97
N VAL A 505 -21.60 14.51 32.14
CA VAL A 505 -22.24 14.06 30.90
C VAL A 505 -22.24 12.53 30.84
N ARG A 506 -23.43 11.95 30.62
CA ARG A 506 -23.58 10.55 30.22
C ARG A 506 -23.96 10.48 28.74
N GLY A 507 -23.04 9.95 27.95
CA GLY A 507 -23.16 9.79 26.51
C GLY A 507 -24.25 8.81 26.09
N VAL A 508 -24.48 8.72 24.78
CA VAL A 508 -25.47 7.80 24.21
C VAL A 508 -24.94 6.37 24.26
N GLU A 509 -25.70 5.45 24.85
CA GLU A 509 -25.21 4.12 25.21
C GLU A 509 -24.80 3.26 24.00
N LYS A 510 -25.52 3.37 22.88
CA LYS A 510 -25.32 2.50 21.69
C LYS A 510 -24.69 3.22 20.51
N LYS A 511 -23.92 4.28 20.78
CA LYS A 511 -23.29 5.14 19.76
C LYS A 511 -21.90 5.54 20.25
N PRO A 512 -20.94 5.78 19.32
CA PRO A 512 -19.67 6.42 19.68
C PRO A 512 -19.90 7.85 20.19
N ASN A 513 -19.26 8.23 21.29
CA ASN A 513 -19.26 9.57 21.86
C ASN A 513 -17.87 10.19 21.75
N VAL A 514 -17.79 11.41 21.24
CA VAL A 514 -16.53 12.17 21.12
C VAL A 514 -16.63 13.42 21.98
N PHE A 515 -15.91 13.42 23.10
CA PHE A 515 -15.88 14.49 24.07
C PHE A 515 -14.68 15.40 23.84
N TYR A 516 -14.92 16.60 23.34
CA TYR A 516 -13.95 17.69 23.39
C TYR A 516 -14.18 18.47 24.67
N PHE A 517 -13.14 18.61 25.49
CA PHE A 517 -13.22 19.32 26.77
C PHE A 517 -11.96 20.15 27.04
N THR A 518 -12.09 21.13 27.94
CA THR A 518 -11.00 21.97 28.46
C THR A 518 -10.94 21.86 29.98
N ASP A 519 -10.34 22.85 30.65
CA ASP A 519 -10.36 23.07 32.09
C ASP A 519 -11.73 22.88 32.79
N GLY A 520 -11.68 22.78 34.13
CA GLY A 520 -12.83 22.43 34.96
C GLY A 520 -12.97 20.92 35.21
N ARG A 521 -13.71 20.56 36.26
CA ARG A 521 -13.91 19.15 36.65
C ARG A 521 -14.85 18.47 35.67
N LYS A 522 -14.42 17.39 35.02
CA LYS A 522 -15.23 16.63 34.07
C LYS A 522 -15.61 15.27 34.65
N ASP A 523 -16.89 14.92 34.64
CA ASP A 523 -17.42 13.59 34.97
C ASP A 523 -18.13 13.04 33.72
N LEU A 524 -17.36 12.41 32.85
CA LEU A 524 -17.78 12.04 31.50
C LEU A 524 -17.90 10.52 31.39
N THR A 525 -19.04 10.03 30.91
CA THR A 525 -19.30 8.61 30.70
C THR A 525 -19.66 8.35 29.24
N GLY A 526 -18.92 7.46 28.59
CA GLY A 526 -19.21 6.92 27.26
C GLY A 526 -20.34 5.90 27.25
N GLY A 527 -20.41 5.13 26.16
CA GLY A 527 -21.38 4.08 25.91
C GLY A 527 -20.74 2.70 25.78
N ALA A 528 -21.29 1.88 24.90
CA ALA A 528 -20.81 0.53 24.61
C ALA A 528 -19.97 0.43 23.32
N GLU A 529 -19.79 1.56 22.64
CA GLU A 529 -19.02 1.69 21.40
C GLU A 529 -17.70 2.42 21.69
N ASN A 530 -16.85 2.65 20.68
CA ASN A 530 -15.57 3.33 20.88
C ASN A 530 -15.75 4.82 21.18
N ASP A 531 -15.46 5.24 22.41
CA ASP A 531 -15.57 6.62 22.86
C ASP A 531 -14.21 7.32 22.90
N ARG A 532 -14.22 8.64 22.71
CA ARG A 532 -13.00 9.45 22.62
C ARG A 532 -13.08 10.64 23.56
N PHE A 533 -12.05 10.82 24.37
CA PHE A 533 -11.88 11.92 25.31
C PHE A 533 -10.73 12.79 24.81
N ILE A 534 -11.02 14.04 24.47
CA ILE A 534 -10.08 14.93 23.79
C ILE A 534 -9.87 16.19 24.62
N ALA A 535 -8.70 16.28 25.26
CA ALA A 535 -8.28 17.43 26.05
C ALA A 535 -7.63 18.49 25.13
N GLN A 536 -8.28 19.64 24.96
CA GLN A 536 -7.88 20.67 24.00
C GLN A 536 -6.82 21.65 24.50
N ASP A 537 -6.69 21.80 25.81
CA ASP A 537 -5.81 22.75 26.51
C ASP A 537 -4.70 22.06 27.31
N ALA A 538 -4.40 20.81 26.97
CA ALA A 538 -3.37 19.97 27.56
C ALA A 538 -2.02 20.68 27.76
N ALA A 539 -1.56 21.49 26.80
CA ALA A 539 -0.32 22.24 26.95
C ALA A 539 -0.43 23.38 27.99
N GLN A 540 -1.60 24.01 28.11
CA GLN A 540 -1.83 25.14 29.02
C GLN A 540 -1.90 24.70 30.48
N VAL A 541 -2.51 23.54 30.73
CA VAL A 541 -2.60 22.92 32.07
C VAL A 541 -1.21 22.76 32.70
N LEU A 542 -0.18 22.39 31.93
CA LEU A 542 1.19 22.25 32.45
C LEU A 542 1.77 23.56 33.00
N TYR A 543 1.43 24.73 32.45
CA TYR A 543 1.95 26.01 32.94
C TYR A 543 1.25 26.48 34.22
N GLY A 544 -0.03 26.15 34.37
CA GLY A 544 -0.89 26.59 35.47
C GLY A 544 -1.10 25.57 36.59
N ALA A 545 -0.54 24.36 36.49
CA ALA A 545 -0.77 23.29 37.45
C ALA A 545 -0.27 23.68 38.85
N ASP A 546 -1.21 23.74 39.81
CA ASP A 546 -0.92 23.80 41.24
C ASP A 546 -0.77 22.37 41.77
N PRO A 547 0.39 22.00 42.35
CA PRO A 547 0.60 20.69 42.96
C PRO A 547 -0.27 20.39 44.18
N ASP A 548 -0.90 21.42 44.76
CA ASP A 548 -1.81 21.33 45.90
C ASP A 548 -3.30 21.30 45.48
N ASP A 549 -3.60 21.30 44.17
CA ASP A 549 -4.98 21.23 43.67
C ASP A 549 -5.54 19.80 43.78
N GLU A 550 -6.53 19.63 44.66
CA GLU A 550 -7.22 18.36 44.94
C GLU A 550 -8.39 18.07 43.96
N ASN A 551 -8.71 18.99 43.04
CA ASN A 551 -9.78 18.77 42.08
C ASN A 551 -9.37 17.77 41.00
N HIS A 552 -10.23 16.78 40.75
CA HIS A 552 -9.99 15.76 39.74
C HIS A 552 -11.25 15.46 38.92
N SER A 553 -11.00 15.14 37.66
CA SER A 553 -12.00 14.65 36.70
C SER A 553 -12.17 13.12 36.80
N THR A 554 -13.21 12.59 36.17
CA THR A 554 -13.48 11.16 36.02
C THR A 554 -13.92 10.92 34.59
N LEU A 555 -13.17 10.08 33.86
CA LEU A 555 -13.45 9.72 32.47
C LEU A 555 -13.74 8.22 32.43
N ARG A 556 -14.94 7.84 31.99
CA ARG A 556 -15.40 6.46 31.93
C ARG A 556 -15.70 6.08 30.50
N GLY A 557 -14.85 5.26 29.88
CA GLY A 557 -15.04 4.80 28.50
C GLY A 557 -16.30 3.94 28.33
N GLY A 558 -16.55 3.02 29.26
CA GLY A 558 -17.62 2.02 29.09
C GLY A 558 -17.10 0.76 28.40
N ASP A 559 -17.92 0.08 27.60
CA ASP A 559 -17.41 -1.02 26.75
C ASP A 559 -16.67 -0.42 25.51
N GLY A 560 -16.14 -1.25 24.63
CA GLY A 560 -15.42 -0.77 23.44
C GLY A 560 -13.95 -0.39 23.71
N HIS A 561 -13.31 0.18 22.68
CA HIS A 561 -11.93 0.67 22.69
C HIS A 561 -11.94 2.19 22.76
N ASN A 562 -11.47 2.73 23.88
CA ASN A 562 -11.70 4.11 24.30
C ASN A 562 -10.40 4.89 24.39
N SER A 563 -10.37 6.09 23.81
CA SER A 563 -9.16 6.90 23.73
C SER A 563 -9.17 8.13 24.64
N LEU A 564 -8.00 8.48 25.17
CA LEU A 564 -7.70 9.78 25.75
C LEU A 564 -6.60 10.47 24.93
N GLU A 565 -6.92 11.66 24.41
CA GLU A 565 -6.08 12.39 23.46
C GLU A 565 -5.74 13.79 23.97
N PHE A 566 -4.44 14.08 24.06
CA PHE A 566 -3.93 15.40 24.43
C PHE A 566 -3.62 16.19 23.15
N ILE A 567 -4.50 17.12 22.78
CA ILE A 567 -4.32 17.91 21.56
C ILE A 567 -3.42 19.11 21.82
N GLY A 568 -2.53 19.37 20.87
CA GLY A 568 -1.68 20.55 20.81
C GLY A 568 -0.20 20.20 20.82
N GLU A 569 0.64 21.23 20.80
CA GLU A 569 2.08 21.08 20.96
C GLU A 569 2.59 21.97 22.10
N GLN A 570 3.49 21.42 22.90
CA GLN A 570 4.24 22.20 23.87
C GLN A 570 5.25 23.10 23.12
N THR A 571 4.95 24.39 23.05
CA THR A 571 5.73 25.38 22.29
C THR A 571 6.73 26.18 23.14
N PHE A 572 6.59 26.16 24.48
CA PHE A 572 7.51 26.79 25.43
C PHE A 572 8.05 25.77 26.44
N LYS A 573 9.13 26.11 27.15
CA LYS A 573 9.66 25.24 28.20
C LYS A 573 8.67 25.19 29.37
N ALA A 574 8.15 24.01 29.70
CA ALA A 574 7.28 23.79 30.86
C ALA A 574 8.11 23.56 32.15
N ASP A 575 9.34 24.07 32.21
CA ASP A 575 10.27 23.92 33.35
C ASP A 575 10.43 22.49 33.89
N GLY A 576 10.35 21.51 32.98
CA GLY A 576 10.47 20.08 33.31
C GLY A 576 9.18 19.41 33.78
N ARG A 577 8.03 20.09 33.76
CA ARG A 577 6.70 19.50 34.01
C ARG A 577 6.25 18.62 32.86
N GLY A 578 5.41 17.64 33.18
CA GLY A 578 4.82 16.73 32.21
C GLY A 578 3.63 15.95 32.78
N TYR A 579 3.17 14.96 32.02
CA TYR A 579 2.05 14.10 32.41
C TYR A 579 2.54 12.72 32.87
N ASP A 580 1.82 12.13 33.81
CA ASP A 580 2.01 10.76 34.26
C ASP A 580 0.65 10.05 34.19
N ILE A 581 0.53 9.06 33.31
CA ILE A 581 -0.71 8.34 33.00
C ILE A 581 -0.50 6.88 33.37
N ASP A 582 -1.30 6.37 34.29
CA ASP A 582 -1.25 4.98 34.71
C ASP A 582 -2.60 4.32 34.40
N LEU A 583 -2.66 3.55 33.31
CA LEU A 583 -3.85 2.78 32.90
C LEU A 583 -4.13 1.62 33.85
N SER A 584 -3.09 1.03 34.46
CA SER A 584 -3.24 -0.05 35.42
C SER A 584 -3.89 0.41 36.73
N ALA A 585 -3.50 1.60 37.21
CA ALA A 585 -4.09 2.25 38.38
C ALA A 585 -5.34 3.08 38.01
N GLY A 586 -5.54 3.38 36.73
CA GLY A 586 -6.61 4.23 36.23
C GLY A 586 -6.45 5.68 36.66
N THR A 587 -5.23 6.25 36.59
CA THR A 587 -4.94 7.60 37.08
C THR A 587 -4.21 8.47 36.07
N LEU A 588 -4.49 9.78 36.13
CA LEU A 588 -3.78 10.82 35.41
C LEU A 588 -3.24 11.84 36.41
N HIS A 589 -1.95 12.11 36.34
CA HIS A 589 -1.26 13.11 37.14
C HIS A 589 -0.50 14.10 36.25
N VAL A 590 -0.21 15.27 36.82
CA VAL A 590 0.82 16.20 36.32
C VAL A 590 1.99 16.15 37.28
N PHE A 591 3.19 15.86 36.78
CA PHE A 591 4.40 15.91 37.60
C PHE A 591 5.11 17.25 37.44
N THR A 592 5.68 17.74 38.55
CA THR A 592 6.49 18.97 38.60
C THR A 592 7.81 18.68 39.29
N PRO A 593 8.96 19.07 38.72
CA PRO A 593 10.25 18.87 39.38
C PRO A 593 10.32 19.55 40.75
N ASP A 594 10.70 18.78 41.77
CA ASP A 594 10.92 19.25 43.14
C ASP A 594 12.12 18.49 43.73
N ALA A 595 13.24 19.18 43.91
CA ALA A 595 14.47 18.60 44.46
C ALA A 595 14.33 18.12 45.92
N SER A 596 13.24 18.48 46.60
CA SER A 596 12.93 18.06 47.96
C SER A 596 12.13 16.74 48.01
N ALA A 597 11.53 16.33 46.89
CA ALA A 597 10.80 15.07 46.77
C ALA A 597 11.77 13.89 46.63
N GLU A 598 11.36 12.71 47.10
CA GLU A 598 12.20 11.50 47.16
C GLU A 598 12.59 10.99 45.76
N ASP A 599 11.68 11.11 44.79
CA ASP A 599 11.85 10.78 43.37
C ASP A 599 12.20 12.01 42.51
N GLY A 600 12.38 13.18 43.14
CA GLY A 600 12.68 14.45 42.48
C GLY A 600 11.48 15.13 41.81
N ASN A 601 10.25 14.62 42.00
CA ASN A 601 9.03 15.19 41.42
C ASN A 601 7.89 15.26 42.45
N ARG A 602 7.01 16.24 42.28
CA ARG A 602 5.73 16.33 42.99
C ARG A 602 4.60 16.07 41.99
N TYR A 603 3.64 15.23 42.37
CA TYR A 603 2.55 14.79 41.51
C TYR A 603 1.22 15.42 41.94
N ALA A 604 0.50 15.99 40.98
CA ALA A 604 -0.84 16.54 41.14
C ALA A 604 -1.85 15.60 40.46
N PHE A 605 -2.78 15.00 41.22
CA PHE A 605 -3.81 14.13 40.66
C PHE A 605 -4.83 14.95 39.87
N LYS A 606 -5.11 14.56 38.61
CA LYS A 606 -5.97 15.31 37.69
C LYS A 606 -7.17 14.52 37.18
N ALA A 607 -7.09 13.21 37.00
CA ALA A 607 -8.26 12.42 36.64
C ALA A 607 -8.19 10.96 37.07
N LEU A 608 -9.37 10.40 37.36
CA LEU A 608 -9.61 8.96 37.36
C LEU A 608 -9.99 8.50 35.95
N LEU A 609 -9.37 7.44 35.46
CA LEU A 609 -9.56 6.85 34.15
C LEU A 609 -10.17 5.46 34.34
N GLU A 610 -11.35 5.21 33.78
CA GLU A 610 -12.00 3.90 33.78
C GLU A 610 -12.16 3.41 32.34
N ARG A 611 -11.60 2.24 32.03
CA ARG A 611 -11.74 1.55 30.73
C ARG A 611 -11.25 2.38 29.54
N ILE A 612 -10.06 2.96 29.69
CA ILE A 612 -9.29 3.63 28.64
C ILE A 612 -8.13 2.71 28.25
N ASN A 613 -7.93 2.49 26.95
CA ASN A 613 -6.89 1.60 26.40
C ASN A 613 -6.13 2.24 25.23
N GLU A 614 -6.48 3.46 24.82
CA GLU A 614 -5.74 4.22 23.81
C GLU A 614 -5.31 5.59 24.32
N ILE A 615 -4.01 5.88 24.27
CA ILE A 615 -3.43 7.15 24.71
C ILE A 615 -2.73 7.86 23.56
N HIS A 616 -3.06 9.13 23.34
CA HIS A 616 -2.28 10.02 22.47
C HIS A 616 -1.67 11.12 23.33
N THR A 617 -0.35 11.07 23.51
CA THR A 617 0.37 12.00 24.38
C THR A 617 0.49 13.39 23.75
N LEU A 618 0.86 14.38 24.57
CA LEU A 618 1.00 15.76 24.12
C LEU A 618 2.19 15.93 23.16
N GLY A 619 1.96 16.57 22.01
CA GLY A 619 3.00 16.87 21.03
C GLY A 619 4.17 17.70 21.60
N ASN A 620 5.41 17.26 21.36
CA ASN A 620 6.64 17.85 21.92
C ASN A 620 6.68 17.94 23.47
N GLY A 621 5.75 17.27 24.16
CA GLY A 621 5.68 17.22 25.61
C GLY A 621 6.60 16.16 26.21
N THR A 622 6.46 15.93 27.51
CA THR A 622 7.06 14.80 28.23
C THR A 622 5.95 14.10 29.00
N THR A 623 5.72 12.83 28.67
CA THR A 623 4.69 12.00 29.29
C THR A 623 5.29 10.68 29.72
N THR A 624 4.97 10.23 30.93
CA THR A 624 5.17 8.85 31.35
C THR A 624 3.83 8.13 31.21
N VAL A 625 3.82 7.00 30.52
CA VAL A 625 2.62 6.15 30.38
C VAL A 625 2.94 4.78 30.97
N THR A 626 2.13 4.32 31.91
CA THR A 626 2.11 2.94 32.41
C THR A 626 0.83 2.29 31.87
N GLY A 627 0.98 1.31 31.00
CA GLY A 627 -0.12 0.54 30.45
C GLY A 627 -0.59 -0.54 31.42
N SER A 628 -1.49 -1.38 30.93
CA SER A 628 -2.31 -2.28 31.72
C SER A 628 -1.82 -3.74 31.56
N ARG A 629 -2.69 -4.70 31.87
CA ARG A 629 -2.45 -6.12 31.56
C ARG A 629 -3.22 -6.56 30.31
N GLU A 630 -3.95 -5.65 29.71
CA GLU A 630 -4.69 -5.83 28.46
C GLU A 630 -3.89 -5.18 27.32
N ALA A 631 -4.28 -5.42 26.08
CA ALA A 631 -3.63 -4.81 24.92
C ALA A 631 -3.96 -3.31 24.84
N ASP A 632 -2.94 -2.47 24.96
CA ASP A 632 -3.03 -1.01 24.90
C ASP A 632 -2.46 -0.45 23.59
N VAL A 633 -2.97 0.72 23.19
CA VAL A 633 -2.48 1.48 22.04
C VAL A 633 -1.92 2.81 22.52
N ILE A 634 -0.62 3.04 22.37
CA ILE A 634 0.04 4.24 22.89
C ILE A 634 0.75 4.98 21.76
N VAL A 635 0.32 6.21 21.50
CA VAL A 635 0.88 7.12 20.49
C VAL A 635 1.71 8.19 21.18
N ALA A 636 3.04 7.98 21.19
CA ALA A 636 4.02 8.92 21.73
C ALA A 636 4.31 10.05 20.74
N GLN A 637 3.78 11.23 21.02
CA GLN A 637 3.96 12.45 20.22
C GLN A 637 5.02 13.41 20.80
N GLY A 638 5.62 13.08 21.94
CA GLY A 638 6.64 13.85 22.64
C GLY A 638 7.87 13.03 23.01
N LYS A 639 8.67 13.56 23.93
CA LYS A 639 9.80 12.84 24.54
C LYS A 639 9.27 11.97 25.68
N ASP A 640 8.50 10.96 25.31
CA ASP A 640 7.70 10.17 26.25
C ASP A 640 8.43 8.90 26.71
N THR A 641 8.06 8.41 27.89
CA THR A 641 8.52 7.14 28.46
C THR A 641 7.32 6.22 28.62
N ILE A 642 7.33 5.05 28.01
CA ILE A 642 6.19 4.14 27.99
C ILE A 642 6.59 2.82 28.65
N HIS A 643 5.87 2.40 29.68
CA HIS A 643 5.87 1.06 30.25
C HIS A 643 4.58 0.39 29.77
N ALA A 644 4.64 -0.48 28.77
CA ALA A 644 3.45 -0.95 28.06
C ALA A 644 2.64 -1.95 28.90
N GLY A 645 3.32 -2.87 29.59
CA GLY A 645 2.70 -3.77 30.57
C GLY A 645 2.64 -5.20 30.05
N ALA A 646 1.73 -6.01 30.57
CA ALA A 646 1.71 -7.45 30.24
C ALA A 646 0.86 -7.80 28.99
N GLY A 647 0.42 -6.77 28.24
CA GLY A 647 -0.51 -6.89 27.12
C GLY A 647 0.20 -7.19 25.80
N ASP A 648 -0.58 -7.43 24.75
CA ASP A 648 -0.05 -7.42 23.37
C ASP A 648 -0.15 -5.96 22.86
N ASP A 649 0.83 -5.13 23.16
CA ASP A 649 0.70 -3.67 23.03
C ASP A 649 1.10 -3.13 21.66
N THR A 650 0.46 -2.05 21.23
CA THR A 650 0.81 -1.34 19.98
C THR A 650 1.28 0.07 20.26
N LEU A 651 2.56 0.31 19.98
CA LEU A 651 3.27 1.52 20.35
C LEU A 651 3.68 2.29 19.10
N TYR A 652 3.41 3.60 19.05
CA TYR A 652 3.82 4.48 17.97
C TYR A 652 4.80 5.54 18.49
N LEU A 653 6.05 5.49 18.05
CA LEU A 653 7.14 6.30 18.61
C LEU A 653 7.54 7.42 17.65
N HIS A 654 6.83 8.56 17.70
CA HIS A 654 6.91 9.59 16.66
C HIS A 654 8.01 10.65 16.83
N LYS A 655 8.66 10.75 17.99
CA LYS A 655 9.63 11.81 18.30
C LYS A 655 10.97 11.30 18.84
N ASP A 656 11.99 12.14 18.68
CA ASP A 656 13.32 11.94 19.21
C ASP A 656 13.31 11.84 20.74
N GLY A 657 14.00 10.83 21.27
CA GLY A 657 14.11 10.60 22.71
C GLY A 657 12.92 9.89 23.34
N ALA A 658 11.95 9.40 22.56
CA ALA A 658 10.93 8.48 23.07
C ALA A 658 11.57 7.14 23.48
N ALA A 659 11.13 6.61 24.62
CA ALA A 659 11.57 5.33 25.17
C ALA A 659 10.35 4.45 25.48
N ALA A 660 10.42 3.17 25.11
CA ALA A 660 9.37 2.19 25.37
C ALA A 660 9.93 0.92 26.00
N PHE A 661 9.20 0.38 26.96
CA PHE A 661 9.44 -0.86 27.66
C PHE A 661 8.21 -1.74 27.43
N GLY A 662 8.33 -2.78 26.61
CA GLY A 662 7.23 -3.69 26.30
C GLY A 662 6.77 -4.48 27.51
N GLU A 663 7.72 -4.90 28.34
CA GLU A 663 7.51 -5.91 29.39
C GLU A 663 7.15 -7.27 28.77
N SER A 664 6.05 -7.92 29.20
CA SER A 664 5.74 -9.29 28.76
C SER A 664 4.54 -9.29 27.81
N GLY A 665 4.72 -9.74 26.58
CA GLY A 665 3.63 -9.82 25.61
C GLY A 665 4.18 -9.86 24.19
N GLN A 666 3.31 -9.86 23.19
CA GLN A 666 3.72 -9.71 21.79
C GLN A 666 3.54 -8.25 21.35
N ASP A 667 4.55 -7.45 21.60
CA ASP A 667 4.47 -6.01 21.38
C ASP A 667 4.82 -5.60 19.95
N THR A 668 4.18 -4.54 19.47
CA THR A 668 4.43 -3.94 18.15
C THR A 668 4.88 -2.50 18.28
N TYR A 669 6.13 -2.24 17.89
CA TYR A 669 6.75 -0.92 17.90
C TYR A 669 6.76 -0.31 16.50
N ASN A 670 5.98 0.74 16.26
CA ASN A 670 5.89 1.45 14.99
C ASN A 670 6.80 2.68 15.00
N ILE A 671 7.82 2.66 14.15
CA ILE A 671 8.84 3.71 14.04
C ILE A 671 8.69 4.43 12.69
N PRO A 672 8.10 5.64 12.66
CA PRO A 672 7.87 6.37 11.43
C PRO A 672 9.16 6.95 10.86
N LEU A 673 9.20 7.18 9.55
CA LEU A 673 10.36 7.74 8.85
C LEU A 673 10.64 9.19 9.27
N THR A 674 11.48 9.34 10.29
CA THR A 674 11.74 10.60 10.98
C THR A 674 13.17 10.63 11.52
N ILE A 675 13.70 11.83 11.81
CA ILE A 675 15.05 11.99 12.36
C ILE A 675 14.99 11.86 13.88
N ASN A 676 14.79 10.65 14.34
CA ASN A 676 14.62 10.36 15.76
C ASN A 676 15.57 9.28 16.23
N ASN A 677 16.06 9.42 17.45
CA ASN A 677 16.69 8.36 18.20
C ASN A 677 15.66 7.77 19.15
N VAL A 678 15.36 6.49 18.98
CA VAL A 678 14.30 5.81 19.74
C VAL A 678 14.91 4.66 20.52
N SER A 679 14.42 4.44 21.74
CA SER A 679 14.88 3.39 22.63
C SER A 679 13.74 2.40 22.94
N ILE A 680 14.02 1.11 22.81
CA ILE A 680 13.10 0.01 23.08
C ILE A 680 13.76 -0.94 24.09
N THR A 681 13.01 -1.46 25.03
CA THR A 681 13.43 -2.54 25.93
C THR A 681 12.37 -3.62 25.93
N GLU A 682 12.80 -4.87 25.75
CA GLU A 682 11.90 -6.01 25.54
C GLU A 682 12.41 -7.23 26.32
N ASP A 683 11.50 -7.98 26.98
CA ASP A 683 11.87 -9.04 27.92
C ASP A 683 12.41 -10.32 27.23
N GLY A 684 12.09 -10.51 25.95
CA GLY A 684 12.52 -11.64 25.15
C GLY A 684 11.82 -12.97 25.45
N VAL A 685 10.70 -12.95 26.17
CA VAL A 685 9.88 -14.13 26.50
C VAL A 685 9.02 -14.52 25.29
N GLU A 686 8.28 -13.56 24.73
CA GLU A 686 7.45 -13.73 23.53
C GLU A 686 8.05 -12.97 22.33
N GLU A 687 7.47 -13.16 21.14
CA GLU A 687 8.01 -12.58 19.91
C GLU A 687 7.40 -11.21 19.61
N SER A 688 8.22 -10.17 19.67
CA SER A 688 7.82 -8.77 19.48
C SER A 688 8.33 -8.24 18.13
N ALA A 689 7.56 -7.32 17.55
CA ALA A 689 7.77 -6.78 16.20
C ALA A 689 8.18 -5.31 16.23
N ILE A 690 9.24 -4.98 15.51
CA ILE A 690 9.69 -3.60 15.30
C ILE A 690 9.42 -3.23 13.83
N VAL A 691 8.44 -2.38 13.59
CA VAL A 691 8.01 -1.93 12.27
C VAL A 691 8.72 -0.62 11.93
N LEU A 692 9.62 -0.68 10.96
CA LEU A 692 10.39 0.45 10.45
C LEU A 692 9.76 0.95 9.14
N ASP A 693 9.47 2.25 9.08
CA ASP A 693 9.14 2.93 7.82
C ASP A 693 10.35 3.14 6.87
N TRP A 694 11.45 2.44 7.14
CA TRP A 694 12.65 2.36 6.31
C TRP A 694 12.59 1.14 5.40
N ARG A 695 13.15 1.27 4.19
CA ARG A 695 13.46 0.11 3.35
C ARG A 695 14.67 -0.63 3.89
N MET A 696 14.79 -1.92 3.55
CA MET A 696 15.89 -2.76 4.02
C MET A 696 17.28 -2.20 3.66
N ASP A 697 17.47 -1.69 2.45
CA ASP A 697 18.75 -1.14 1.98
C ASP A 697 19.15 0.19 2.65
N LEU A 698 18.21 0.85 3.32
CA LEU A 698 18.48 2.04 4.13
C LEU A 698 18.97 1.72 5.55
N ILE A 699 19.00 0.43 5.93
CA ILE A 699 19.64 -0.01 7.17
C ILE A 699 21.15 -0.10 6.92
N GLU A 700 21.91 0.73 7.63
CA GLU A 700 23.35 0.84 7.40
C GLU A 700 24.14 -0.24 8.12
N THR A 701 23.92 -0.39 9.42
CA THR A 701 24.68 -1.27 10.31
C THR A 701 23.81 -1.80 11.45
N TRP A 702 24.14 -2.99 11.92
CA TRP A 702 23.64 -3.59 13.17
C TRP A 702 24.84 -3.82 14.08
N ARG A 703 24.78 -3.37 15.32
CA ARG A 703 25.92 -3.47 16.24
C ARG A 703 25.48 -3.66 17.67
N VAL A 704 26.06 -4.61 18.38
CA VAL A 704 25.91 -4.71 19.83
C VAL A 704 26.97 -3.86 20.50
N VAL A 705 26.54 -2.84 21.23
CA VAL A 705 27.38 -1.97 22.06
C VAL A 705 26.99 -2.20 23.52
N LYS A 706 27.93 -2.71 24.34
CA LYS A 706 27.64 -3.24 25.68
C LYS A 706 26.51 -4.28 25.58
N THR A 707 25.35 -4.02 26.18
CA THR A 707 24.17 -4.91 26.20
C THR A 707 23.09 -4.53 25.19
N THR A 708 23.28 -3.44 24.44
CA THR A 708 22.29 -2.83 23.54
C THR A 708 22.57 -3.20 22.09
N LEU A 709 21.53 -3.57 21.33
CA LEU A 709 21.57 -3.63 19.88
C LEU A 709 21.30 -2.23 19.29
N GLU A 710 22.29 -1.62 18.66
CA GLU A 710 22.16 -0.39 17.89
C GLU A 710 21.93 -0.70 16.40
N VAL A 711 20.88 -0.12 15.83
CA VAL A 711 20.59 -0.16 14.39
C VAL A 711 20.71 1.25 13.83
N THR A 712 21.61 1.46 12.87
CA THR A 712 21.80 2.76 12.20
C THR A 712 21.00 2.82 10.91
N LEU A 713 20.16 3.84 10.78
CA LEU A 713 19.23 4.05 9.68
C LEU A 713 19.61 5.28 8.86
N LYS A 714 19.55 5.18 7.53
CA LYS A 714 19.85 6.26 6.56
C LYS A 714 18.60 6.74 5.84
N PHE A 715 18.73 7.82 5.08
CA PHE A 715 17.66 8.39 4.27
C PHE A 715 18.03 8.40 2.78
N ASP A 716 17.05 8.09 1.91
CA ASP A 716 17.24 7.98 0.46
C ASP A 716 17.79 9.28 -0.16
N PHE A 717 17.27 10.43 0.28
CA PHE A 717 17.50 11.73 -0.37
C PHE A 717 18.37 12.71 0.43
N ASP A 718 19.02 12.23 1.49
CA ASP A 718 19.94 13.03 2.30
C ASP A 718 21.06 12.17 2.86
N ASP A 719 22.22 12.21 2.19
CA ASP A 719 23.39 11.38 2.52
C ASP A 719 24.00 11.69 3.90
N ALA A 720 23.75 12.88 4.46
CA ALA A 720 24.30 13.31 5.73
C ALA A 720 23.42 12.92 6.92
N ARG A 721 22.13 12.66 6.69
CA ARG A 721 21.17 12.33 7.76
C ARG A 721 21.27 10.87 8.15
N THR A 722 21.23 10.64 9.46
CA THR A 722 21.12 9.31 10.07
C THR A 722 20.17 9.36 11.25
N SER A 723 19.55 8.22 11.55
CA SER A 723 18.74 7.96 12.74
C SER A 723 19.27 6.69 13.41
N LYS A 724 19.07 6.55 14.71
CA LYS A 724 19.44 5.34 15.45
C LYS A 724 18.27 4.77 16.21
N LEU A 725 18.15 3.45 16.15
CA LEU A 725 17.27 2.68 17.02
C LEU A 725 18.13 1.90 18.01
N TYR A 726 17.79 2.01 19.29
CA TYR A 726 18.44 1.28 20.38
C TYR A 726 17.47 0.25 20.93
N VAL A 727 17.86 -1.03 20.91
CA VAL A 727 17.15 -2.09 21.64
C VAL A 727 18.01 -2.49 22.83
N HIS A 728 17.60 -2.06 24.02
CA HIS A 728 18.31 -2.28 25.27
C HIS A 728 18.13 -3.70 25.79
N ASP A 729 19.05 -4.09 26.68
CA ASP A 729 19.01 -5.34 27.43
C ASP A 729 18.81 -6.60 26.57
N VAL A 730 19.34 -6.58 25.34
CA VAL A 730 19.43 -7.76 24.48
C VAL A 730 20.39 -8.80 25.08
N TYR A 731 21.42 -8.32 25.78
CA TYR A 731 22.35 -9.13 26.55
C TYR A 731 22.34 -8.74 28.03
N ARG A 732 22.73 -9.69 28.88
CA ARG A 732 23.08 -9.44 30.28
C ARG A 732 24.59 -9.57 30.46
N GLN A 733 25.20 -8.60 31.12
CA GLN A 733 26.61 -8.69 31.52
C GLN A 733 26.76 -9.65 32.72
N SER A 734 27.71 -10.58 32.63
CA SER A 734 28.17 -11.44 33.72
C SER A 734 29.70 -11.55 33.61
N ASP A 735 30.43 -10.92 34.54
CA ASP A 735 31.89 -10.78 34.48
C ASP A 735 32.36 -10.12 33.16
N ASP A 736 33.26 -10.77 32.41
CA ASP A 736 33.77 -10.32 31.10
C ASP A 736 32.99 -10.94 29.92
N VAL A 737 31.80 -11.47 30.20
CA VAL A 737 30.94 -12.15 29.21
C VAL A 737 29.56 -11.52 29.19
N ARG A 738 29.06 -11.27 27.99
CA ARG A 738 27.67 -10.86 27.72
C ARG A 738 26.89 -12.07 27.27
N LEU A 739 25.84 -12.44 28.00
CA LEU A 739 24.98 -13.58 27.70
C LEU A 739 23.68 -13.07 27.04
N LEU A 740 23.32 -13.66 25.90
CA LEU A 740 22.09 -13.31 25.19
C LEU A 740 20.87 -13.62 26.06
N ILE A 741 20.00 -12.63 26.26
CA ILE A 741 18.75 -12.80 27.02
C ILE A 741 17.51 -12.53 26.18
N ASN A 742 17.62 -11.77 25.08
CA ASN A 742 16.53 -11.57 24.14
C ASN A 742 16.97 -11.87 22.71
N ASN A 743 16.30 -12.84 22.07
CA ASN A 743 16.47 -13.17 20.65
C ASN A 743 15.14 -13.26 19.90
N LYS A 744 14.07 -12.71 20.48
CA LYS A 744 12.69 -12.84 20.01
C LYS A 744 12.20 -11.56 19.34
N LEU A 745 13.06 -10.96 18.54
CA LEU A 745 12.81 -9.71 17.85
C LEU A 745 12.69 -9.93 16.34
N THR A 746 11.61 -9.42 15.76
CA THR A 746 11.42 -9.37 14.30
C THR A 746 11.34 -7.93 13.83
N PHE A 747 12.24 -7.54 12.94
CA PHE A 747 12.21 -6.24 12.29
C PHE A 747 11.47 -6.34 10.96
N VAL A 748 10.51 -5.45 10.76
CA VAL A 748 9.72 -5.35 9.54
C VAL A 748 10.04 -4.03 8.86
N THR A 749 10.47 -4.07 7.61
CA THR A 749 10.80 -2.86 6.83
C THR A 749 9.62 -2.42 5.97
N ARG A 750 9.64 -1.18 5.46
CA ARG A 750 8.61 -0.59 4.58
C ARG A 750 8.38 -1.39 3.30
N ASP A 751 9.46 -1.93 2.73
CA ASP A 751 9.44 -2.84 1.57
C ASP A 751 9.01 -4.28 1.93
N LYS A 752 8.58 -4.50 3.18
CA LYS A 752 8.02 -5.72 3.74
C LYS A 752 9.04 -6.86 3.90
N CYS A 753 10.33 -6.55 4.05
CA CYS A 753 11.30 -7.54 4.53
C CYS A 753 11.04 -7.86 5.99
N HIS A 754 11.27 -9.12 6.37
CA HIS A 754 11.34 -9.52 7.78
C HIS A 754 12.78 -9.92 8.08
N LEU A 755 13.37 -9.26 9.08
CA LEU A 755 14.76 -9.43 9.46
C LEU A 755 14.82 -9.88 10.91
N LYS A 756 15.62 -10.92 11.19
CA LYS A 756 15.93 -11.35 12.56
C LYS A 756 17.41 -11.14 12.82
N PRO A 757 17.82 -10.40 13.87
CA PRO A 757 19.24 -10.22 14.15
C PRO A 757 19.87 -11.56 14.55
N ASP A 758 21.00 -11.92 13.92
CA ASP A 758 21.78 -13.12 14.22
C ASP A 758 22.69 -12.85 15.42
N LEU A 759 22.05 -12.84 16.60
CA LEU A 759 22.70 -12.50 17.86
C LEU A 759 23.47 -13.71 18.43
N PRO A 760 24.79 -13.63 18.63
CA PRO A 760 25.56 -14.69 19.28
C PRO A 760 25.03 -15.03 20.67
N ALA A 761 25.03 -16.32 21.05
CA ALA A 761 24.59 -16.72 22.40
C ALA A 761 25.45 -16.09 23.52
N GLN A 762 26.73 -15.80 23.23
CA GLN A 762 27.67 -15.17 24.16
C GLN A 762 28.63 -14.24 23.39
N ILE A 763 29.00 -13.12 24.01
CA ILE A 763 30.05 -12.22 23.52
C ILE A 763 31.07 -12.00 24.64
N THR A 764 32.36 -12.17 24.35
CA THR A 764 33.45 -11.96 25.32
C THR A 764 34.10 -10.59 25.14
N GLY A 765 34.44 -9.93 26.24
CA GLY A 765 35.05 -8.60 26.25
C GLY A 765 34.05 -7.47 26.02
N ASP A 766 34.53 -6.23 26.16
CA ASP A 766 33.70 -5.00 26.12
C ASP A 766 33.61 -4.33 24.74
N GLN A 767 34.27 -4.89 23.72
CA GLN A 767 34.27 -4.30 22.39
C GLN A 767 32.89 -4.39 21.71
N SER A 768 32.58 -3.40 20.87
CA SER A 768 31.37 -3.46 20.06
C SER A 768 31.50 -4.54 18.98
N VAL A 769 30.42 -5.28 18.76
CA VAL A 769 30.37 -6.40 17.82
C VAL A 769 29.37 -6.09 16.72
N GLU A 770 29.82 -6.16 15.47
CA GLU A 770 28.92 -6.04 14.33
C GLU A 770 28.06 -7.31 14.20
N ILE A 771 26.77 -7.11 13.98
CA ILE A 771 25.77 -8.17 13.90
C ILE A 771 25.29 -8.27 12.46
N PHE A 772 24.99 -9.50 12.05
CA PHE A 772 24.29 -9.75 10.81
C PHE A 772 22.80 -9.91 11.08
N ALA A 773 21.95 -9.68 10.09
CA ALA A 773 20.53 -10.00 10.21
C ALA A 773 20.12 -11.04 9.18
N ILE A 774 19.39 -12.05 9.63
CA ILE A 774 18.84 -13.12 8.81
C ILE A 774 17.58 -12.60 8.11
N VAL A 775 17.60 -12.59 6.78
CA VAL A 775 16.40 -12.28 5.99
C VAL A 775 15.47 -13.50 6.04
N THR A 776 14.38 -13.38 6.80
CA THR A 776 13.37 -14.44 6.96
C THR A 776 12.23 -14.28 5.96
N ARG A 777 12.02 -13.06 5.44
CA ARG A 777 11.15 -12.75 4.31
C ARG A 777 11.76 -11.66 3.45
N GLU A 778 11.78 -11.87 2.13
CA GLU A 778 12.28 -10.89 1.16
C GLU A 778 11.30 -9.74 0.90
N ALA A 779 11.85 -8.58 0.51
CA ALA A 779 11.11 -7.41 0.06
C ALA A 779 10.26 -7.72 -1.18
N GLY A 780 9.07 -7.11 -1.24
CA GLY A 780 8.40 -6.93 -2.52
C GLY A 780 9.05 -5.76 -3.29
N PRO A 781 9.14 -5.79 -4.64
CA PRO A 781 9.57 -4.62 -5.38
C PRO A 781 8.58 -3.47 -5.16
N GLU A 782 9.09 -2.27 -4.85
CA GLU A 782 8.26 -1.06 -4.83
C GLU A 782 7.70 -0.79 -6.25
N PRO A 783 6.48 -0.24 -6.38
CA PRO A 783 5.85 -0.04 -7.67
C PRO A 783 6.60 1.02 -8.48
N VAL A 784 7.09 0.64 -9.66
CA VAL A 784 7.82 1.53 -10.58
C VAL A 784 6.95 1.88 -11.77
N THR A 785 6.89 3.16 -12.14
CA THR A 785 6.18 3.62 -13.34
C THR A 785 7.16 3.73 -14.51
N ILE A 786 6.90 3.03 -15.62
CA ILE A 786 7.68 3.22 -16.85
C ILE A 786 7.25 4.55 -17.50
N VAL A 787 8.21 5.45 -17.73
CA VAL A 787 7.95 6.77 -18.30
C VAL A 787 7.69 6.65 -19.80
N ASP A 788 6.55 7.18 -20.25
CA ASP A 788 6.27 7.37 -21.67
C ASP A 788 6.91 8.68 -22.13
N GLN A 789 7.72 8.63 -23.19
CA GLN A 789 8.40 9.80 -23.76
C GLN A 789 7.46 10.96 -24.17
N TYR A 790 6.16 10.68 -24.34
CA TYR A 790 5.17 11.70 -24.71
C TYR A 790 4.37 12.26 -23.52
N LEU A 791 4.56 11.73 -22.31
CA LEU A 791 3.85 12.16 -21.11
C LEU A 791 4.85 12.58 -20.04
N ALA A 792 4.86 13.87 -19.70
CA ALA A 792 5.62 14.37 -18.57
C ALA A 792 4.90 13.99 -17.26
N PRO A 793 5.46 13.13 -16.40
CA PRO A 793 4.81 12.79 -15.14
C PRO A 793 4.75 14.03 -14.23
N HIS A 794 3.58 14.27 -13.66
CA HIS A 794 3.46 15.18 -12.53
C HIS A 794 3.74 14.39 -11.25
N VAL A 795 4.84 14.70 -10.58
CA VAL A 795 5.26 13.98 -9.39
C VAL A 795 4.33 14.34 -8.23
N PRO A 796 3.65 13.36 -7.61
CA PRO A 796 2.77 13.59 -6.46
C PRO A 796 3.53 14.23 -5.29
N ALA A 797 2.86 15.15 -4.59
CA ALA A 797 3.39 15.71 -3.35
C ALA A 797 3.35 14.69 -2.20
N ASN A 798 4.30 14.79 -1.26
CA ASN A 798 4.34 14.02 -0.01
C ASN A 798 4.25 12.49 -0.20
N THR A 799 4.82 11.97 -1.29
CA THR A 799 4.79 10.54 -1.63
C THR A 799 6.16 10.10 -2.14
N PHE A 800 6.56 8.87 -1.81
CA PHE A 800 7.71 8.22 -2.47
C PHE A 800 7.27 7.70 -3.84
N THR A 801 7.98 8.08 -4.90
CA THR A 801 7.66 7.58 -6.24
C THR A 801 8.89 7.06 -6.97
N ASP A 802 8.64 6.08 -7.82
CA ASP A 802 9.66 5.43 -8.61
C ASP A 802 9.30 5.49 -10.08
N TYR A 803 10.25 5.95 -10.89
CA TYR A 803 10.11 6.02 -12.34
C TYR A 803 11.25 5.32 -13.04
N TYR A 804 10.95 4.66 -14.16
CA TYR A 804 11.95 4.08 -15.04
C TYR A 804 11.99 4.79 -16.38
N VAL A 805 13.19 5.19 -16.80
CA VAL A 805 13.46 5.84 -18.09
C VAL A 805 14.25 4.89 -18.99
N GLN A 806 13.63 4.48 -20.09
CA GLN A 806 14.26 3.68 -21.14
C GLN A 806 15.28 4.50 -21.94
N ARG A 807 16.38 3.87 -22.36
CA ARG A 807 17.47 4.55 -23.08
C ARG A 807 17.12 5.12 -24.46
N HIS A 808 16.02 4.65 -25.04
CA HIS A 808 15.62 5.05 -26.39
C HIS A 808 14.79 6.35 -26.40
N SER A 809 14.22 6.75 -25.26
CA SER A 809 13.45 7.99 -25.10
C SER A 809 14.31 9.21 -25.44
N SER A 810 13.95 9.96 -26.49
CA SER A 810 14.71 11.16 -26.92
C SER A 810 14.74 12.25 -25.86
N ALA A 811 13.61 12.43 -25.17
CA ALA A 811 13.49 13.32 -24.03
C ALA A 811 12.52 12.70 -23.01
N SER A 812 12.79 12.90 -21.73
CA SER A 812 11.88 12.58 -20.63
C SER A 812 11.89 13.74 -19.64
N SER A 813 10.72 14.16 -19.16
CA SER A 813 10.62 15.28 -18.24
C SER A 813 9.71 14.98 -17.06
N PHE A 814 10.15 15.35 -15.86
CA PHE A 814 9.42 15.22 -14.61
C PHE A 814 9.07 16.62 -14.11
N THR A 815 7.83 16.82 -13.67
CA THR A 815 7.41 18.11 -13.10
C THR A 815 7.18 17.94 -11.60
N SER A 816 7.98 18.65 -10.80
CA SER A 816 7.98 18.51 -9.34
C SER A 816 6.77 19.20 -8.68
N GLY A 817 6.01 18.47 -7.87
CA GLY A 817 5.09 19.03 -6.87
C GLY A 817 5.82 19.46 -5.59
N ARG A 818 5.22 20.32 -4.76
CA ARG A 818 5.84 20.75 -3.48
C ARG A 818 5.60 19.69 -2.40
N SER A 819 6.67 19.17 -1.81
CA SER A 819 6.64 18.08 -0.83
C SER A 819 7.28 18.46 0.50
N ALA A 820 6.87 17.78 1.57
CA ALA A 820 7.49 17.84 2.88
C ALA A 820 8.92 17.26 2.83
N PRO A 821 9.80 17.71 3.74
CA PRO A 821 11.14 17.13 3.87
C PRO A 821 11.05 15.61 4.06
N LEU A 822 11.99 14.85 3.47
CA LEU A 822 12.10 13.38 3.48
C LEU A 822 11.38 12.61 2.36
N TYR A 823 10.36 13.19 1.71
CA TYR A 823 9.75 12.57 0.53
C TYR A 823 10.55 12.89 -0.73
N GLY A 824 10.59 11.95 -1.67
CA GLY A 824 11.34 12.11 -2.90
C GLY A 824 11.03 11.06 -3.95
N THR A 825 11.68 11.22 -5.11
CA THR A 825 11.49 10.39 -6.29
C THR A 825 12.80 9.72 -6.69
N ARG A 826 12.78 8.41 -6.93
CA ARG A 826 13.90 7.72 -7.56
C ARG A 826 13.62 7.57 -9.05
N ILE A 827 14.60 7.96 -9.85
CA ILE A 827 14.56 7.81 -11.31
C ILE A 827 15.59 6.75 -11.67
N PHE A 828 15.07 5.60 -12.03
CA PHE A 828 15.78 4.44 -12.55
C PHE A 828 16.12 4.67 -14.02
N LEU A 829 17.41 4.72 -14.35
CA LEU A 829 17.92 5.08 -15.67
C LEU A 829 18.52 3.84 -16.36
N ASP A 830 18.08 3.54 -17.58
CA ASP A 830 18.69 2.52 -18.46
C ASP A 830 20.02 3.01 -19.11
N TYR A 831 20.79 3.78 -18.34
CA TYR A 831 22.08 4.33 -18.73
C TYR A 831 23.09 4.02 -17.65
N ASP A 832 24.29 3.62 -18.04
CA ASP A 832 25.41 3.54 -17.10
C ASP A 832 25.88 4.95 -16.73
N SER A 833 26.40 5.12 -15.53
CA SER A 833 26.87 6.42 -15.05
C SER A 833 27.95 7.08 -15.93
N CYS A 834 28.71 6.29 -16.71
CA CYS A 834 29.72 6.78 -17.64
C CYS A 834 29.14 7.32 -18.96
N GLU A 835 27.88 7.05 -19.27
CA GLU A 835 27.19 7.55 -20.46
C GLU A 835 26.70 9.00 -20.28
N LEU A 836 26.77 9.55 -19.07
CA LEU A 836 26.39 10.92 -18.77
C LEU A 836 27.38 11.90 -19.42
N THR A 837 26.92 12.62 -20.45
CA THR A 837 27.76 13.54 -21.24
C THR A 837 27.67 15.00 -20.79
N GLY A 838 26.63 15.37 -20.04
CA GLY A 838 26.50 16.73 -19.52
C GLY A 838 25.35 16.89 -18.53
N VAL A 839 25.44 17.91 -17.68
CA VAL A 839 24.38 18.30 -16.75
C VAL A 839 24.25 19.82 -16.73
N GLN A 840 23.02 20.33 -16.77
CA GLN A 840 22.75 21.76 -16.81
C GLN A 840 21.62 22.15 -15.86
N ALA A 841 21.84 23.17 -15.05
CA ALA A 841 20.79 23.85 -14.29
C ALA A 841 20.20 24.98 -15.14
N ARG A 842 18.88 25.02 -15.23
CA ARG A 842 18.08 26.05 -15.91
C ARG A 842 17.42 26.91 -14.84
N TYR A 843 17.59 28.23 -14.93
CA TYR A 843 16.91 29.19 -14.06
C TYR A 843 16.04 30.12 -14.89
N GLU A 844 14.75 30.11 -14.61
CA GLU A 844 13.76 31.00 -15.19
C GLU A 844 13.33 32.00 -14.12
N THR A 845 13.47 33.29 -14.41
CA THR A 845 13.13 34.35 -13.46
C THR A 845 12.08 35.29 -14.03
N GLU A 846 11.07 35.60 -13.24
CA GLU A 846 9.96 36.49 -13.60
C GLU A 846 9.83 37.63 -12.58
N VAL A 847 9.40 38.80 -13.05
CA VAL A 847 9.13 39.97 -12.19
C VAL A 847 7.63 40.08 -11.96
N ASP A 848 7.18 40.03 -10.70
CA ASP A 848 5.79 40.32 -10.37
C ASP A 848 5.55 41.85 -10.36
N TRP A 849 4.97 42.34 -11.46
CA TRP A 849 4.60 43.74 -11.65
C TRP A 849 3.29 44.15 -10.97
N VAL A 850 2.49 43.19 -10.47
CA VAL A 850 1.12 43.43 -10.02
C VAL A 850 1.07 43.82 -8.54
N ARG A 851 2.11 43.50 -7.74
CA ARG A 851 2.08 43.67 -6.28
C ARG A 851 3.26 44.41 -5.64
N SER A 852 4.21 44.95 -6.41
CA SER A 852 5.44 45.53 -5.84
C SER A 852 5.87 46.86 -6.46
N SER A 853 6.25 47.82 -5.61
CA SER A 853 7.20 48.90 -5.93
C SER A 853 8.53 48.29 -6.44
N PRO A 854 9.45 49.02 -7.11
CA PRO A 854 10.64 48.44 -7.73
C PRO A 854 11.54 47.84 -6.65
N THR A 855 11.37 46.55 -6.39
CA THR A 855 12.17 45.77 -5.45
C THR A 855 12.89 44.71 -6.26
N ASP A 856 14.12 44.38 -5.87
CA ASP A 856 14.95 43.32 -6.49
C ASP A 856 14.41 41.90 -6.22
N LYS A 857 13.12 41.79 -5.89
CA LYS A 857 12.41 40.56 -5.57
C LYS A 857 11.75 40.00 -6.81
N ILE A 858 12.04 38.74 -7.09
CA ILE A 858 11.71 38.08 -8.34
C ILE A 858 11.22 36.65 -8.02
N ASP A 859 10.41 36.10 -8.91
CA ASP A 859 10.03 34.69 -8.87
C ASP A 859 11.10 33.90 -9.62
N ILE A 860 11.58 32.80 -9.04
CA ILE A 860 12.70 32.01 -9.56
C ILE A 860 12.28 30.54 -9.59
N GLU A 861 12.33 29.96 -10.78
CA GLU A 861 12.17 28.53 -10.99
C GLU A 861 13.50 27.92 -11.44
N CYS A 862 13.92 26.85 -10.76
CA CYS A 862 15.08 26.06 -11.10
C CYS A 862 14.65 24.69 -11.65
N GLY A 863 15.24 24.27 -12.76
CA GLY A 863 15.16 22.91 -13.29
C GLY A 863 16.55 22.34 -13.61
N LEU A 864 16.63 21.02 -13.77
CA LEU A 864 17.88 20.31 -14.04
C LEU A 864 17.73 19.41 -15.28
N SER A 865 18.73 19.40 -16.16
CA SER A 865 18.77 18.57 -17.36
C SER A 865 20.01 17.68 -17.32
N PHE A 866 19.84 16.38 -17.53
CA PHE A 866 20.89 15.35 -17.59
C PHE A 866 20.96 14.80 -19.01
N TYR A 867 22.12 14.88 -19.64
CA TYR A 867 22.32 14.53 -21.06
C TYR A 867 23.10 13.23 -21.21
N PHE A 868 22.62 12.35 -22.08
CA PHE A 868 23.25 11.08 -22.48
C PHE A 868 23.42 11.08 -24.00
N GLY A 869 24.47 11.75 -24.48
CA GLY A 869 24.64 12.06 -25.91
C GLY A 869 23.55 13.00 -26.42
N ASN A 870 22.68 12.52 -27.31
CA ASN A 870 21.55 13.29 -27.85
C ASN A 870 20.24 13.09 -27.07
N LYS A 871 20.26 12.31 -25.98
CA LYS A 871 19.11 12.03 -25.12
C LYS A 871 19.15 12.92 -23.88
N VAL A 872 17.98 13.26 -23.32
CA VAL A 872 17.89 14.14 -22.14
C VAL A 872 16.82 13.71 -21.14
N VAL A 873 17.16 13.76 -19.85
CA VAL A 873 16.24 13.63 -18.73
C VAL A 873 16.14 14.98 -18.01
N VAL A 874 14.94 15.52 -17.87
CA VAL A 874 14.68 16.86 -17.32
C VAL A 874 13.88 16.74 -16.02
N ILE A 875 14.34 17.40 -14.96
CA ILE A 875 13.58 17.65 -13.74
C ILE A 875 13.17 19.12 -13.75
N ALA A 876 11.93 19.38 -14.14
CA ALA A 876 11.32 20.69 -14.12
C ALA A 876 10.84 21.04 -12.70
N ARG A 877 10.88 22.34 -12.36
CA ARG A 877 10.44 22.86 -11.06
C ARG A 877 11.13 22.21 -9.86
N PHE A 878 12.38 21.79 -10.02
CA PHE A 878 13.21 21.22 -8.93
C PHE A 878 13.17 22.11 -7.68
N ALA A 879 13.26 23.42 -7.87
CA ALA A 879 12.95 24.40 -6.84
C ALA A 879 12.14 25.57 -7.41
N ASN A 880 11.25 26.14 -6.63
CA ASN A 880 10.53 27.36 -6.97
C ASN A 880 10.43 28.27 -5.74
N HIS A 881 10.91 29.49 -5.88
CA HIS A 881 10.86 30.50 -4.84
C HIS A 881 10.23 31.77 -5.37
N LYS A 882 9.33 32.36 -4.58
CA LYS A 882 8.62 33.59 -4.93
C LYS A 882 9.07 34.77 -4.09
N GLU A 883 8.94 35.96 -4.65
CA GLU A 883 9.13 37.25 -3.96
C GLU A 883 10.46 37.38 -3.17
N MET A 884 11.57 36.95 -3.76
CA MET A 884 12.89 36.94 -3.09
C MET A 884 14.00 37.47 -3.99
N THR A 885 15.15 37.85 -3.40
CA THR A 885 16.33 38.19 -4.20
C THR A 885 16.90 36.94 -4.86
N LEU A 886 17.61 37.11 -5.99
CA LEU A 886 18.28 35.99 -6.66
C LEU A 886 19.29 35.29 -5.75
N GLU A 887 20.06 36.05 -4.97
CA GLU A 887 21.06 35.52 -4.04
C GLU A 887 20.44 34.66 -2.94
N ASP A 888 19.36 35.14 -2.30
CA ASP A 888 18.66 34.40 -1.24
C ASP A 888 18.02 33.12 -1.79
N ALA A 889 17.40 33.18 -2.97
CA ALA A 889 16.78 32.03 -3.59
C ALA A 889 17.82 30.96 -3.96
N LEU A 890 18.94 31.34 -4.59
CA LEU A 890 20.02 30.41 -4.91
C LEU A 890 20.63 29.80 -3.64
N LEU A 891 20.81 30.58 -2.58
CA LEU A 891 21.29 30.08 -1.28
C LEU A 891 20.33 29.06 -0.67
N LYS A 892 19.02 29.30 -0.76
CA LYS A 892 17.99 28.36 -0.29
C LYS A 892 18.00 27.05 -1.08
N ILE A 893 18.14 27.13 -2.41
CA ILE A 893 18.27 25.95 -3.28
C ILE A 893 19.50 25.13 -2.88
N VAL A 894 20.65 25.77 -2.68
CA VAL A 894 21.89 25.11 -2.22
C VAL A 894 21.73 24.48 -0.83
N ASN A 895 20.97 25.12 0.06
CA ASN A 895 20.63 24.60 1.38
C ASN A 895 19.47 23.57 1.35
N ASN A 896 19.23 22.94 0.19
CA ASN A 896 18.25 21.89 -0.03
C ASN A 896 16.79 22.29 0.28
N GLN A 897 16.44 23.58 0.18
CA GLN A 897 15.05 24.04 0.25
C GLN A 897 14.37 23.93 -1.12
N ILE A 898 14.22 22.69 -1.56
CA ILE A 898 13.72 22.32 -2.90
C ILE A 898 12.23 21.94 -2.86
N ASN A 899 11.59 21.82 -4.02
CA ASN A 899 10.18 21.42 -4.10
C ASN A 899 10.01 19.93 -3.80
N HIS A 900 10.89 19.09 -4.34
CA HIS A 900 10.85 17.64 -4.20
C HIS A 900 12.25 17.07 -4.38
N ALA A 901 12.62 16.08 -3.59
CA ALA A 901 13.94 15.47 -3.66
C ALA A 901 14.00 14.38 -4.74
N TYR A 902 15.18 14.21 -5.37
CA TYR A 902 15.35 13.23 -6.44
C TYR A 902 16.65 12.45 -6.26
N SER A 903 16.63 11.16 -6.63
CA SER A 903 17.81 10.31 -6.76
C SER A 903 17.83 9.70 -8.15
N LEU A 904 18.96 9.78 -8.84
CA LEU A 904 19.19 9.08 -10.10
C LEU A 904 19.86 7.74 -9.79
N VAL A 905 19.23 6.64 -10.17
CA VAL A 905 19.78 5.28 -10.03
C VAL A 905 20.17 4.80 -11.43
N PHE A 906 21.48 4.71 -11.68
CA PHE A 906 22.04 4.29 -12.96
C PHE A 906 22.03 2.76 -13.10
N ARG A 907 22.08 2.27 -14.34
CA ARG A 907 22.06 0.84 -14.67
C ARG A 907 23.26 0.08 -14.08
N ASP A 908 24.42 0.73 -13.96
CA ASP A 908 25.61 0.20 -13.30
C ASP A 908 25.54 0.21 -11.77
N GLY A 909 24.36 0.46 -11.19
CA GLY A 909 24.08 0.42 -9.75
C GLY A 909 24.57 1.64 -8.98
N LYS A 910 25.19 2.63 -9.63
CA LYS A 910 25.59 3.88 -8.98
C LYS A 910 24.38 4.79 -8.76
N VAL A 911 24.38 5.55 -7.67
CA VAL A 911 23.31 6.50 -7.35
C VAL A 911 23.85 7.91 -7.22
N HIS A 912 23.11 8.88 -7.72
CA HIS A 912 23.35 10.29 -7.48
C HIS A 912 22.12 10.95 -6.86
N ASN A 913 22.23 11.40 -5.62
CA ASN A 913 21.23 12.26 -4.98
C ASN A 913 21.34 13.66 -5.58
N VAL A 914 20.25 14.15 -6.17
CA VAL A 914 20.24 15.39 -6.94
C VAL A 914 20.27 16.58 -5.98
N HIS A 915 21.37 17.33 -6.00
CA HIS A 915 21.56 18.55 -5.22
C HIS A 915 22.42 19.56 -5.99
N LEU A 916 22.32 20.84 -5.63
CA LEU A 916 23.15 21.91 -6.17
C LEU A 916 24.14 22.41 -5.12
N THR A 917 25.43 22.48 -5.47
CA THR A 917 26.44 23.15 -4.63
C THR A 917 26.45 24.66 -4.88
N LYS A 918 27.12 25.43 -4.01
CA LYS A 918 27.30 26.88 -4.21
C LYS A 918 27.95 27.21 -5.55
N GLU A 919 28.91 26.39 -5.98
CA GLU A 919 29.60 26.54 -7.25
C GLU A 919 28.67 26.24 -8.45
N MET A 920 27.74 25.30 -8.29
CA MET A 920 26.76 24.91 -9.33
C MET A 920 25.56 25.86 -9.42
N ALA A 921 25.21 26.52 -8.31
CA ALA A 921 24.09 27.46 -8.22
C ALA A 921 24.46 28.89 -8.65
N ALA A 922 25.65 29.14 -9.20
CA ALA A 922 26.03 30.47 -9.68
C ALA A 922 25.31 30.81 -11.00
N ALA A 923 24.57 31.93 -11.02
CA ALA A 923 24.01 32.45 -12.26
C ALA A 923 25.13 32.79 -13.26
N PRO A 924 24.99 32.50 -14.57
CA PRO A 924 26.02 32.78 -15.56
C PRO A 924 26.40 34.28 -15.57
N ARG A 925 27.71 34.56 -15.67
CA ARG A 925 28.30 35.93 -15.54
C ARG A 925 27.76 36.99 -16.52
N THR A 926 27.04 36.58 -17.57
CA THR A 926 26.47 37.47 -18.60
C THR A 926 25.00 37.84 -18.35
N TYR A 927 24.46 37.57 -17.16
CA TYR A 927 23.07 37.84 -16.85
C TYR A 927 22.80 39.32 -16.63
N VAL A 928 22.18 39.98 -17.62
CA VAL A 928 21.67 41.34 -17.50
C VAL A 928 20.16 41.25 -17.32
N TYR A 929 19.69 41.66 -16.15
CA TYR A 929 18.26 41.78 -15.85
C TYR A 929 17.65 42.88 -16.74
N SER A 930 17.04 42.52 -17.87
CA SER A 930 16.28 43.50 -18.65
C SER A 930 14.96 43.74 -17.94
N ARG A 931 14.79 44.92 -17.32
CA ARG A 931 13.50 45.35 -16.73
C ARG A 931 12.40 45.20 -17.79
N GLY A 932 11.55 44.18 -17.65
CA GLY A 932 10.33 44.02 -18.44
C GLY A 932 10.07 42.65 -19.11
N ARG A 933 10.93 41.62 -18.93
CA ARG A 933 10.68 40.27 -19.49
C ARG A 933 11.19 39.16 -18.58
N SER A 934 10.53 38.00 -18.59
CA SER A 934 11.06 36.77 -18.00
C SER A 934 12.42 36.46 -18.62
N SER A 935 13.41 36.14 -17.79
CA SER A 935 14.78 35.88 -18.22
C SER A 935 15.17 34.44 -17.95
N LEU A 936 15.82 33.82 -18.92
CA LEU A 936 16.23 32.43 -18.89
C LEU A 936 17.76 32.34 -18.85
N SER A 937 18.29 31.59 -17.89
CA SER A 937 19.73 31.35 -17.75
C SER A 937 20.06 29.89 -17.51
N PHE A 938 21.32 29.55 -17.77
CA PHE A 938 21.84 28.20 -17.67
C PHE A 938 23.19 28.17 -16.97
N ALA A 939 23.40 27.19 -16.10
CA ALA A 939 24.68 26.89 -15.49
C ALA A 939 25.05 25.43 -15.79
N ASN A 940 26.24 25.19 -16.33
CA ASN A 940 26.72 23.83 -16.56
C ASN A 940 27.31 23.26 -15.27
N ILE A 941 26.96 22.02 -14.96
CA ILE A 941 27.49 21.29 -13.82
C ILE A 941 28.65 20.42 -14.29
N ALA A 942 29.78 20.50 -13.57
CA ALA A 942 30.98 19.73 -13.91
C ALA A 942 30.77 18.23 -13.68
N LEU A 943 31.35 17.42 -14.58
CA LEU A 943 31.38 15.97 -14.50
C LEU A 943 32.76 15.47 -14.03
N PRO A 944 32.85 14.28 -13.40
CA PRO A 944 31.74 13.38 -13.06
C PRO A 944 30.92 13.86 -11.85
N LEU A 945 29.64 13.46 -11.79
CA LEU A 945 28.82 13.72 -10.60
C LEU A 945 29.35 12.91 -9.40
N LYS A 946 29.14 13.44 -8.19
CA LYS A 946 29.41 12.69 -6.96
C LYS A 946 28.39 11.55 -6.83
N MET A 947 28.88 10.31 -6.85
CA MET A 947 28.07 9.10 -6.68
C MET A 947 28.07 8.65 -5.22
N ASN A 948 26.98 8.03 -4.80
CA ASN A 948 26.91 7.32 -3.52
C ASN A 948 27.87 6.10 -3.57
N PRO A 949 28.71 5.90 -2.54
CA PRO A 949 29.66 4.79 -2.52
C PRO A 949 29.01 3.40 -2.40
N LYS A 950 27.76 3.30 -1.94
CA LYS A 950 27.06 2.01 -1.86
C LYS A 950 26.26 1.75 -3.16
N PRO A 951 26.49 0.62 -3.84
CA PRO A 951 25.69 0.27 -5.01
C PRO A 951 24.24 0.04 -4.59
N TYR A 952 23.32 0.57 -5.38
CA TYR A 952 21.89 0.44 -5.17
C TYR A 952 21.35 -0.72 -6.00
N ILE A 953 20.43 -1.49 -5.42
CA ILE A 953 19.83 -2.64 -6.09
C ILE A 953 18.70 -2.15 -7.00
N PHE A 954 19.02 -2.01 -8.28
CA PHE A 954 18.05 -1.74 -9.33
C PHE A 954 17.22 -3.00 -9.62
N ARG A 955 15.91 -2.99 -9.36
CA ARG A 955 14.99 -4.05 -9.84
C ARG A 955 13.68 -3.44 -10.32
N LEU A 956 13.41 -3.58 -11.61
CA LEU A 956 12.07 -3.33 -12.13
C LEU A 956 11.12 -4.42 -11.62
N PRO A 957 9.95 -4.07 -11.07
CA PRO A 957 8.93 -5.05 -10.72
C PRO A 957 8.57 -5.90 -11.95
N GLU A 958 8.34 -7.19 -11.75
CA GLU A 958 7.92 -8.10 -12.81
C GLU A 958 6.45 -8.48 -12.67
N GLN A 959 5.74 -8.49 -13.79
CA GLN A 959 4.36 -8.98 -13.84
C GLN A 959 4.35 -10.50 -13.75
N ALA A 960 3.23 -11.07 -13.29
CA ALA A 960 3.05 -12.53 -13.32
C ALA A 960 3.32 -13.05 -14.75
N PRO A 961 4.07 -14.15 -14.90
CA PRO A 961 4.38 -14.67 -16.23
C PRO A 961 3.12 -15.13 -16.95
N TYR A 962 3.05 -14.88 -18.26
CA TYR A 962 2.14 -15.55 -19.16
C TYR A 962 2.73 -16.91 -19.49
N GLU A 963 2.19 -17.97 -18.89
CA GLU A 963 2.63 -19.35 -19.14
C GLU A 963 2.07 -19.84 -20.48
N LEU A 964 2.96 -20.20 -21.41
CA LEU A 964 2.59 -20.65 -22.75
C LEU A 964 2.31 -22.17 -22.82
N GLY A 965 2.76 -22.93 -21.81
CA GLY A 965 2.63 -24.39 -21.78
C GLY A 965 3.56 -25.08 -22.78
N ALA A 966 3.46 -26.41 -22.91
CA ALA A 966 4.37 -27.21 -23.75
C ALA A 966 3.99 -27.24 -25.25
N ARG A 967 2.88 -26.61 -25.63
CA ARG A 967 2.38 -26.60 -27.02
C ARG A 967 2.89 -25.37 -27.75
N ASN A 968 2.97 -25.48 -29.07
CA ASN A 968 3.30 -24.33 -29.91
C ASN A 968 2.20 -23.27 -29.81
N SER A 969 2.59 -22.03 -29.55
CA SER A 969 1.65 -20.93 -29.34
C SER A 969 2.19 -19.63 -29.91
N CYS A 970 1.28 -18.68 -30.09
CA CYS A 970 1.57 -17.34 -30.55
C CYS A 970 1.18 -16.34 -29.46
N SER A 971 1.96 -15.28 -29.26
CA SER A 971 1.66 -14.20 -28.32
C SER A 971 1.65 -12.87 -29.05
N GLN A 972 0.55 -12.14 -28.99
CA GLN A 972 0.45 -10.77 -29.47
C GLN A 972 0.66 -9.80 -28.31
N LEU A 973 1.68 -8.94 -28.41
CA LEU A 973 1.94 -7.89 -27.43
C LEU A 973 1.23 -6.60 -27.79
N THR A 974 0.69 -5.92 -26.77
CA THR A 974 0.10 -4.58 -26.87
C THR A 974 0.64 -3.71 -25.74
N PHE A 975 1.18 -2.54 -26.11
CA PHE A 975 1.62 -1.54 -25.15
C PHE A 975 0.43 -0.71 -24.64
N HIS A 976 0.31 -0.60 -23.32
CA HIS A 976 -0.63 0.29 -22.66
C HIS A 976 0.13 1.34 -21.83
N PRO A 977 -0.18 2.63 -21.94
CA PRO A 977 0.40 3.66 -21.07
C PRO A 977 0.15 3.34 -19.59
N GLY A 978 1.15 3.57 -18.73
CA GLY A 978 1.05 3.28 -17.29
C GLY A 978 1.47 1.86 -16.89
N GLN A 979 2.18 1.13 -17.77
CA GLN A 979 2.82 -0.13 -17.42
C GLN A 979 3.74 0.04 -16.20
N SER A 980 3.53 -0.78 -15.18
CA SER A 980 4.19 -0.67 -13.88
C SER A 980 5.24 -1.76 -13.60
N GLY A 981 5.69 -2.48 -14.64
CA GLY A 981 6.67 -3.56 -14.51
C GLY A 981 6.94 -4.34 -15.79
N ILE A 982 7.97 -5.19 -15.78
CA ILE A 982 8.37 -6.04 -16.90
C ILE A 982 7.28 -7.08 -17.19
N THR A 983 6.89 -7.21 -18.47
CA THR A 983 5.95 -8.24 -18.90
C THR A 983 6.69 -9.57 -19.05
N SER A 984 6.46 -10.53 -18.15
CA SER A 984 7.13 -11.84 -18.22
C SER A 984 6.32 -12.86 -19.02
N ILE A 985 7.00 -13.65 -19.84
CA ILE A 985 6.44 -14.76 -20.63
C ILE A 985 7.27 -16.01 -20.34
N GLU A 986 6.60 -17.13 -20.06
CA GLU A 986 7.23 -18.37 -19.61
C GLU A 986 6.92 -19.51 -20.59
N GLY A 987 7.99 -20.11 -21.11
CA GLY A 987 7.96 -21.28 -21.96
C GLY A 987 8.15 -22.58 -21.16
N ASN A 988 7.62 -23.67 -21.72
CA ASN A 988 7.76 -25.04 -21.22
C ASN A 988 8.20 -26.01 -22.33
N GLY A 989 9.21 -25.64 -23.13
CA GLY A 989 9.83 -26.50 -24.16
C GLY A 989 9.15 -26.52 -25.55
N GLY A 990 8.05 -25.81 -25.74
CA GLY A 990 7.42 -25.64 -27.06
C GLY A 990 8.11 -24.60 -27.97
N ASN A 991 7.52 -24.38 -29.15
CA ASN A 991 7.91 -23.31 -30.08
C ASN A 991 6.93 -22.14 -30.00
N TYR A 992 7.44 -20.94 -29.69
CA TYR A 992 6.63 -19.77 -29.44
C TYR A 992 6.94 -18.65 -30.43
N LEU A 993 5.89 -18.14 -31.09
CA LEU A 993 5.96 -16.93 -31.90
C LEU A 993 5.49 -15.74 -31.07
N VAL A 994 6.32 -14.72 -30.88
CA VAL A 994 6.00 -13.51 -30.10
C VAL A 994 5.98 -12.29 -31.02
N HIS A 995 4.79 -11.74 -31.29
CA HIS A 995 4.64 -10.50 -32.05
C HIS A 995 4.94 -9.30 -31.16
N LEU A 996 6.09 -8.67 -31.41
CA LEU A 996 6.56 -7.54 -30.64
C LEU A 996 5.81 -6.26 -30.98
N CYS A 997 5.73 -5.35 -30.01
CA CYS A 997 5.29 -3.97 -30.25
C CYS A 997 6.25 -2.98 -29.59
N LYS A 998 6.27 -1.75 -30.10
CA LYS A 998 7.15 -0.66 -29.65
C LYS A 998 6.92 -0.34 -28.17
N ARG A 999 7.97 0.11 -27.47
CA ARG A 999 7.97 0.59 -26.06
C ARG A 999 7.78 -0.48 -24.98
N MET A 1000 7.67 -1.75 -25.35
CA MET A 1000 7.51 -2.84 -24.38
C MET A 1000 8.84 -3.22 -23.73
N ILE A 1001 8.78 -3.55 -22.45
CA ILE A 1001 9.84 -4.31 -21.75
C ILE A 1001 9.25 -5.67 -21.41
N LEU A 1002 9.90 -6.73 -21.88
CA LEU A 1002 9.48 -8.10 -21.58
C LEU A 1002 10.65 -8.98 -21.13
N ARG A 1003 10.33 -10.04 -20.39
CA ARG A 1003 11.24 -11.11 -20.01
C ARG A 1003 10.77 -12.43 -20.59
N LEU A 1004 11.70 -13.17 -21.17
CA LEU A 1004 11.51 -14.56 -21.56
C LEU A 1004 12.17 -15.47 -20.53
N SER A 1005 11.56 -16.62 -20.28
CA SER A 1005 12.09 -17.62 -19.35
C SER A 1005 11.62 -19.02 -19.71
N THR A 1006 12.47 -20.02 -19.46
CA THR A 1006 12.13 -21.45 -19.55
C THR A 1006 12.59 -22.15 -18.27
N PRO A 1007 11.83 -22.06 -17.16
CA PRO A 1007 12.30 -22.53 -15.84
C PRO A 1007 12.65 -24.01 -15.77
N GLY A 1008 12.01 -24.85 -16.60
CA GLY A 1008 12.34 -26.27 -16.68
C GLY A 1008 13.62 -26.58 -17.46
N GLY A 1009 14.25 -25.57 -18.07
CA GLY A 1009 15.53 -25.71 -18.80
C GLY A 1009 16.75 -25.78 -17.88
N PHE A 1010 16.66 -25.28 -16.64
CA PHE A 1010 17.77 -25.29 -15.69
C PHE A 1010 18.09 -26.70 -15.19
N ALA A 1011 19.39 -27.01 -15.03
CA ALA A 1011 19.88 -28.33 -14.62
C ALA A 1011 19.37 -28.76 -13.24
N ASN A 1012 19.13 -27.79 -12.34
CA ASN A 1012 18.62 -27.99 -10.99
C ASN A 1012 17.09 -27.85 -10.87
N ALA A 1013 16.37 -27.74 -11.99
CA ALA A 1013 14.92 -27.63 -11.96
C ALA A 1013 14.30 -28.90 -11.34
N ALA A 1014 13.33 -28.73 -10.42
CA ALA A 1014 12.66 -29.87 -9.78
C ALA A 1014 11.92 -30.77 -10.78
N HIS A 1015 11.55 -30.21 -11.94
CA HIS A 1015 11.07 -30.95 -13.10
C HIS A 1015 11.84 -30.44 -14.33
N ARG A 1016 12.96 -31.09 -14.63
CA ARG A 1016 13.77 -30.79 -15.82
C ARG A 1016 13.02 -31.19 -17.09
N LEU A 1017 13.05 -30.33 -18.10
CA LEU A 1017 12.49 -30.61 -19.42
C LEU A 1017 13.41 -31.50 -20.24
N ASP A 1018 12.86 -32.21 -21.22
CA ASP A 1018 13.62 -33.02 -22.15
C ASP A 1018 14.28 -32.17 -23.26
N TYR A 1019 13.78 -30.96 -23.50
CA TYR A 1019 14.22 -30.04 -24.55
C TYR A 1019 14.00 -28.58 -24.15
N SER A 1020 14.81 -27.67 -24.71
CA SER A 1020 14.68 -26.22 -24.51
C SER A 1020 13.51 -25.64 -25.30
N SER A 1021 13.10 -24.42 -24.94
CA SER A 1021 12.10 -23.69 -25.70
C SER A 1021 12.72 -23.06 -26.96
N THR A 1022 11.89 -22.89 -27.99
CA THR A 1022 12.26 -22.10 -29.18
C THR A 1022 11.43 -20.82 -29.21
N TRP A 1023 12.09 -19.67 -29.34
CA TRP A 1023 11.47 -18.34 -29.37
C TRP A 1023 11.70 -17.65 -30.71
N ASP A 1024 10.62 -17.45 -31.47
CA ASP A 1024 10.60 -16.61 -32.66
C ASP A 1024 10.02 -15.24 -32.31
N LEU A 1025 10.84 -14.20 -32.35
CA LEU A 1025 10.45 -12.82 -32.03
C LEU A 1025 10.12 -12.07 -33.32
N ASP A 1026 8.83 -11.91 -33.61
CA ASP A 1026 8.38 -11.13 -34.76
C ASP A 1026 8.49 -9.64 -34.50
N ALA A 1027 9.47 -9.01 -35.14
CA ALA A 1027 9.78 -7.58 -35.05
C ALA A 1027 9.19 -6.75 -36.22
N GLN A 1028 8.38 -7.34 -37.12
CA GLN A 1028 7.85 -6.65 -38.30
C GLN A 1028 7.10 -5.36 -37.95
N ALA A 1029 6.32 -5.37 -36.87
CA ALA A 1029 5.55 -4.20 -36.41
C ALA A 1029 6.45 -3.07 -35.83
N LEU A 1030 7.72 -3.36 -35.56
CA LEU A 1030 8.68 -2.35 -35.10
C LEU A 1030 9.22 -1.51 -36.28
N GLY A 1031 9.17 -2.05 -37.51
CA GLY A 1031 9.78 -1.48 -38.70
C GLY A 1031 11.29 -1.76 -38.74
N SER A 1032 12.03 -0.95 -39.50
CA SER A 1032 13.49 -1.01 -39.50
C SER A 1032 14.03 -0.52 -38.15
N VAL A 1033 14.68 -1.42 -37.41
CA VAL A 1033 15.24 -1.16 -36.08
C VAL A 1033 16.65 -1.75 -35.97
N THR A 1034 17.52 -1.07 -35.23
CA THR A 1034 18.81 -1.67 -34.84
C THR A 1034 18.56 -2.79 -33.83
N ILE A 1035 19.29 -3.90 -34.01
CA ILE A 1035 19.25 -5.08 -33.16
C ILE A 1035 20.57 -5.17 -32.41
N GLU A 1036 20.53 -5.08 -31.09
CA GLU A 1036 21.74 -5.12 -30.25
C GLU A 1036 21.54 -6.06 -29.05
N LEU A 1037 22.49 -6.98 -28.83
CA LEU A 1037 22.56 -7.79 -27.61
C LEU A 1037 23.65 -7.21 -26.70
N GLN A 1038 23.29 -6.88 -25.46
CA GLN A 1038 24.23 -6.44 -24.42
C GLN A 1038 23.98 -7.27 -23.17
N GLY A 1039 24.87 -8.22 -22.88
CA GLY A 1039 24.64 -9.23 -21.85
C GLY A 1039 23.30 -9.95 -22.07
N THR A 1040 22.44 -9.98 -21.06
CA THR A 1040 21.12 -10.63 -21.13
C THR A 1040 20.00 -9.71 -21.65
N GLN A 1041 20.33 -8.60 -22.32
CA GLN A 1041 19.36 -7.63 -22.84
C GLN A 1041 19.46 -7.50 -24.35
N LEU A 1042 18.37 -7.83 -25.04
CA LEU A 1042 18.20 -7.65 -26.47
C LEU A 1042 17.38 -6.37 -26.73
N TYR A 1043 18.01 -5.38 -27.35
CA TYR A 1043 17.41 -4.11 -27.71
C TYR A 1043 16.94 -4.13 -29.18
N LEU A 1044 15.64 -3.84 -29.38
CA LEU A 1044 14.95 -3.83 -30.67
C LEU A 1044 14.23 -2.49 -30.84
N GLY A 1045 14.97 -1.46 -31.22
CA GLY A 1045 14.43 -0.09 -31.31
C GLY A 1045 14.00 0.44 -29.93
N SER A 1046 12.70 0.56 -29.65
CA SER A 1046 12.18 0.99 -28.32
C SER A 1046 11.71 -0.18 -27.46
N THR A 1047 11.91 -1.41 -27.91
CA THR A 1047 11.48 -2.62 -27.23
C THR A 1047 12.70 -3.32 -26.64
N THR A 1048 12.62 -3.69 -25.36
CA THR A 1048 13.68 -4.40 -24.66
C THR A 1048 13.21 -5.79 -24.27
N VAL A 1049 13.98 -6.81 -24.65
CA VAL A 1049 13.74 -8.22 -24.31
C VAL A 1049 14.84 -8.68 -23.37
N HIS A 1050 14.48 -9.01 -22.13
CA HIS A 1050 15.37 -9.70 -21.20
C HIS A 1050 15.36 -11.20 -21.53
N VAL A 1051 16.51 -11.72 -21.94
CA VAL A 1051 16.69 -13.13 -22.29
C VAL A 1051 17.21 -13.93 -21.09
N PRO A 1052 16.98 -15.26 -21.02
CA PRO A 1052 17.51 -16.08 -19.94
C PRO A 1052 19.03 -16.17 -19.96
N GLU A 1053 19.64 -16.29 -18.78
CA GLU A 1053 21.06 -16.61 -18.61
C GLU A 1053 21.19 -18.11 -18.32
N TYR A 1054 22.14 -18.78 -18.96
CA TYR A 1054 22.31 -20.23 -18.89
C TYR A 1054 23.70 -20.61 -18.35
N GLY A 1055 23.73 -21.56 -17.42
CA GLY A 1055 24.93 -22.26 -16.98
C GLY A 1055 25.29 -23.44 -17.90
N GLY A 1056 26.44 -24.07 -17.63
CA GLY A 1056 27.01 -25.08 -18.53
C GLY A 1056 26.20 -26.37 -18.72
N ASP A 1057 25.36 -26.75 -17.75
CA ASP A 1057 24.53 -27.97 -17.79
C ASP A 1057 23.05 -27.68 -18.15
N ASP A 1058 22.71 -26.40 -18.40
CA ASP A 1058 21.34 -25.97 -18.68
C ASP A 1058 20.95 -26.22 -20.15
N LEU A 1059 19.65 -26.38 -20.39
CA LEU A 1059 19.08 -26.42 -21.73
C LEU A 1059 18.94 -24.99 -22.26
N VAL A 1060 19.79 -24.63 -23.21
CA VAL A 1060 19.81 -23.29 -23.82
C VAL A 1060 18.65 -23.15 -24.81
N ASP A 1061 17.81 -22.14 -24.58
CA ASP A 1061 16.73 -21.77 -25.49
C ASP A 1061 17.27 -21.34 -26.87
N GLN A 1062 16.56 -21.75 -27.92
CA GLN A 1062 16.83 -21.29 -29.27
C GLN A 1062 16.07 -20.00 -29.52
N MET A 1063 16.72 -18.96 -30.04
CA MET A 1063 16.08 -17.65 -30.22
C MET A 1063 16.38 -17.04 -31.59
N SER A 1064 15.32 -16.56 -32.23
CA SER A 1064 15.38 -15.91 -33.53
C SER A 1064 14.58 -14.61 -33.52
N ILE A 1065 15.01 -13.61 -34.28
CA ILE A 1065 14.31 -12.35 -34.51
C ILE A 1065 13.93 -12.30 -35.98
N ILE A 1066 12.64 -12.15 -36.25
CA ILE A 1066 12.12 -12.00 -37.60
C ILE A 1066 12.01 -10.51 -37.88
N GLY A 1067 13.02 -9.98 -38.57
CA GLY A 1067 13.09 -8.57 -38.97
C GLY A 1067 12.20 -8.27 -40.19
N ALA A 1068 12.41 -7.07 -40.75
CA ALA A 1068 11.70 -6.64 -41.96
C ALA A 1068 11.82 -7.66 -43.09
N HIS A 1069 10.75 -7.83 -43.87
CA HIS A 1069 10.70 -8.75 -45.02
C HIS A 1069 11.00 -10.23 -44.70
N GLY A 1070 10.96 -10.62 -43.43
CA GLY A 1070 11.16 -12.00 -43.01
C GLY A 1070 12.63 -12.39 -42.86
N ILE A 1071 13.57 -11.45 -42.80
CA ILE A 1071 14.97 -11.76 -42.51
C ILE A 1071 15.09 -12.29 -41.08
N ILE A 1072 15.67 -13.49 -40.92
CA ILE A 1072 15.86 -14.11 -39.60
C ILE A 1072 17.26 -13.76 -39.07
N HIS A 1073 17.31 -13.09 -37.93
CA HIS A 1073 18.52 -12.92 -37.13
C HIS A 1073 18.52 -13.95 -36.00
N THR A 1074 19.49 -14.86 -35.99
CA THR A 1074 19.69 -15.82 -34.91
C THR A 1074 20.39 -15.13 -33.75
N VAL A 1075 19.87 -15.30 -32.53
CA VAL A 1075 20.47 -14.80 -31.29
C VAL A 1075 21.14 -15.97 -30.61
N ASP A 1076 22.47 -15.96 -30.58
CA ASP A 1076 23.27 -16.98 -29.93
C ASP A 1076 23.63 -16.53 -28.52
N LEU A 1077 22.94 -17.09 -27.53
CA LEU A 1077 23.08 -16.75 -26.11
C LEU A 1077 24.36 -17.31 -25.48
N ILE A 1078 25.04 -18.27 -26.13
CA ILE A 1078 26.28 -18.85 -25.60
C ILE A 1078 27.48 -17.98 -25.98
N PHE A 1079 27.45 -17.43 -27.19
CA PHE A 1079 28.54 -16.62 -27.73
C PHE A 1079 28.28 -15.12 -27.69
N ASP A 1080 27.12 -14.69 -27.18
CA ASP A 1080 26.67 -13.29 -27.18
C ASP A 1080 26.73 -12.64 -28.58
N MET A 1081 26.29 -13.37 -29.61
CA MET A 1081 26.36 -12.93 -31.00
C MET A 1081 25.00 -12.95 -31.70
N ILE A 1082 24.85 -12.04 -32.67
CA ILE A 1082 23.71 -11.99 -33.58
C ILE A 1082 24.20 -12.13 -35.02
N TYR A 1083 23.61 -13.04 -35.79
CA TYR A 1083 23.94 -13.25 -37.19
C TYR A 1083 22.72 -13.64 -38.02
N ILE A 1084 22.81 -13.51 -39.34
CA ILE A 1084 21.70 -13.85 -40.24
C ILE A 1084 21.60 -15.37 -40.38
N GLY A 1085 20.48 -15.92 -39.92
CA GLY A 1085 20.21 -17.36 -39.92
C GLY A 1085 19.42 -17.85 -41.13
N GLY A 1086 18.69 -16.96 -41.82
CA GLY A 1086 17.90 -17.32 -42.99
C GLY A 1086 16.75 -16.36 -43.27
N LEU A 1087 15.69 -16.88 -43.89
CA LEU A 1087 14.44 -16.19 -44.20
C LEU A 1087 13.26 -16.94 -43.58
N ASP A 1088 12.23 -16.23 -43.16
CA ASP A 1088 10.98 -16.81 -42.64
C ASP A 1088 9.91 -16.78 -43.72
N GLY A 1089 9.50 -17.96 -44.21
CA GLY A 1089 8.51 -18.11 -45.26
C GLY A 1089 7.11 -17.62 -44.90
N ARG A 1090 6.83 -17.31 -43.62
CA ARG A 1090 5.57 -16.66 -43.22
C ARG A 1090 5.51 -15.19 -43.63
N TYR A 1091 6.67 -14.55 -43.80
CA TYR A 1091 6.79 -13.11 -44.07
C TYR A 1091 7.62 -12.78 -45.32
N PHE A 1092 8.41 -13.74 -45.80
CA PHE A 1092 9.24 -13.57 -46.98
C PHE A 1092 8.41 -13.69 -48.26
N GLU A 1093 8.29 -12.59 -48.98
CA GLU A 1093 7.75 -12.54 -50.34
C GLU A 1093 8.86 -12.06 -51.30
N PRO A 1094 9.32 -12.91 -52.23
CA PRO A 1094 10.29 -12.45 -53.22
C PRO A 1094 9.65 -11.42 -54.16
N PRO A 1095 10.42 -10.44 -54.68
CA PRO A 1095 9.93 -9.48 -55.66
C PRO A 1095 9.29 -10.18 -56.86
N LYS A 1096 8.17 -9.63 -57.36
CA LYS A 1096 7.37 -10.25 -58.44
C LYS A 1096 8.07 -10.27 -59.79
N ASP A 1097 9.10 -9.45 -59.99
CA ASP A 1097 9.89 -9.40 -61.22
C ASP A 1097 11.39 -9.31 -60.93
N ASP A 1098 12.20 -9.71 -61.92
CA ASP A 1098 13.66 -9.75 -61.82
C ASP A 1098 14.32 -8.36 -61.89
N LYS A 1099 13.53 -7.30 -62.10
CA LYS A 1099 14.04 -5.92 -62.29
C LYS A 1099 13.84 -5.04 -61.07
N SER A 1100 12.95 -5.43 -60.15
CA SER A 1100 12.65 -4.70 -58.93
C SER A 1100 13.89 -4.68 -58.03
N PRO A 1101 14.35 -3.53 -57.51
CA PRO A 1101 15.46 -3.51 -56.56
C PRO A 1101 15.08 -4.31 -55.31
N TRP A 1102 16.08 -4.93 -54.67
CA TRP A 1102 15.91 -5.46 -53.34
C TRP A 1102 15.67 -4.30 -52.35
N PRO A 1103 14.82 -4.46 -51.32
CA PRO A 1103 14.74 -3.50 -50.21
C PRO A 1103 16.10 -3.27 -49.56
N ASP A 1104 16.31 -2.09 -48.99
CA ASP A 1104 17.58 -1.69 -48.39
C ASP A 1104 18.05 -2.68 -47.30
N GLU A 1105 17.12 -3.34 -46.60
CA GLU A 1105 17.40 -4.34 -45.57
C GLU A 1105 18.08 -5.61 -46.11
N PHE A 1106 18.00 -5.88 -47.41
CA PHE A 1106 18.70 -7.00 -48.05
C PHE A 1106 20.09 -6.63 -48.58
N ALA A 1107 20.52 -5.37 -48.49
CA ALA A 1107 21.77 -4.89 -49.10
C ALA A 1107 22.99 -5.75 -48.72
N ASP A 1108 23.08 -6.16 -47.45
CA ASP A 1108 24.22 -6.94 -46.90
C ASP A 1108 24.11 -8.47 -47.16
N ILE A 1109 23.03 -8.91 -47.79
CA ILE A 1109 22.76 -10.33 -48.08
C ILE A 1109 22.31 -10.60 -49.52
N ALA A 1110 22.26 -9.58 -50.38
CA ALA A 1110 21.72 -9.68 -51.72
C ALA A 1110 22.44 -10.72 -52.61
N ASP A 1111 23.68 -11.06 -52.27
CA ASP A 1111 24.51 -12.07 -52.94
C ASP A 1111 24.39 -13.48 -52.35
N LYS A 1112 23.63 -13.67 -51.25
CA LYS A 1112 23.58 -14.92 -50.49
C LYS A 1112 22.49 -15.88 -50.96
N GLU A 1113 22.74 -17.16 -50.68
CA GLU A 1113 21.75 -18.22 -50.67
C GLU A 1113 21.35 -18.53 -49.23
N LEU A 1114 20.09 -18.30 -48.88
CA LEU A 1114 19.60 -18.43 -47.51
C LEU A 1114 18.55 -19.54 -47.39
N ARG A 1115 18.58 -20.28 -46.29
CA ARG A 1115 17.51 -21.23 -45.95
C ARG A 1115 16.22 -20.45 -45.69
N VAL A 1116 15.10 -20.96 -46.18
CA VAL A 1116 13.77 -20.42 -45.88
C VAL A 1116 13.05 -21.39 -44.95
N ASN A 1117 12.77 -20.93 -43.72
CA ASN A 1117 12.07 -21.68 -42.70
C ASN A 1117 10.55 -21.53 -42.87
N HIS A 1118 9.78 -22.41 -42.22
CA HIS A 1118 8.31 -22.37 -42.21
C HIS A 1118 7.65 -22.43 -43.60
N ILE A 1119 8.34 -23.01 -44.58
CA ILE A 1119 7.82 -23.24 -45.93
C ILE A 1119 8.31 -24.60 -46.44
N ILE A 1120 7.43 -25.34 -47.12
CA ILE A 1120 7.71 -26.65 -47.70
C ILE A 1120 7.13 -26.75 -49.12
N MET A 1121 7.44 -27.83 -49.83
CA MET A 1121 6.77 -28.16 -51.09
C MET A 1121 5.33 -28.63 -50.82
N ALA A 1122 4.36 -28.08 -51.55
CA ALA A 1122 2.95 -28.45 -51.41
C ALA A 1122 2.66 -29.91 -51.81
N ASP A 1123 3.52 -30.52 -52.63
CA ASP A 1123 3.44 -31.92 -53.05
C ASP A 1123 4.05 -32.92 -52.05
N GLY A 1124 4.59 -32.42 -50.92
CA GLY A 1124 5.21 -33.26 -49.88
C GLY A 1124 6.63 -33.74 -50.20
N SER A 1125 7.30 -33.20 -51.23
CA SER A 1125 8.70 -33.54 -51.53
C SER A 1125 9.61 -33.33 -50.32
N ALA A 1126 10.45 -34.32 -50.01
CA ALA A 1126 11.37 -34.27 -48.87
C ALA A 1126 12.50 -33.25 -49.09
N GLY A 1127 12.97 -32.61 -48.02
CA GLY A 1127 14.05 -31.61 -48.06
C GLY A 1127 13.60 -30.24 -47.58
N TYR A 1128 14.57 -29.38 -47.23
CA TYR A 1128 14.32 -27.98 -46.87
C TYR A 1128 14.52 -27.05 -48.08
N LEU A 1129 13.84 -25.90 -48.04
CA LEU A 1129 13.90 -24.88 -49.08
C LEU A 1129 14.95 -23.82 -48.76
N LYS A 1130 15.58 -23.32 -49.81
CA LYS A 1130 16.47 -22.16 -49.80
C LYS A 1130 16.02 -21.18 -50.88
N TYR A 1131 16.40 -19.92 -50.73
CA TYR A 1131 16.24 -18.89 -51.74
C TYR A 1131 17.59 -18.27 -52.06
N ASN A 1132 17.95 -18.27 -53.34
CA ASN A 1132 19.13 -17.58 -53.83
C ASN A 1132 18.76 -16.14 -54.18
N LEU A 1133 19.23 -15.16 -53.39
CA LEU A 1133 18.87 -13.75 -53.53
C LEU A 1133 19.47 -13.12 -54.80
N ALA A 1134 20.66 -13.58 -55.21
CA ALA A 1134 21.33 -13.11 -56.43
C ALA A 1134 20.62 -13.61 -57.69
N GLN A 1135 20.23 -14.88 -57.70
CA GLN A 1135 19.57 -15.54 -58.84
C GLN A 1135 18.04 -15.44 -58.79
N ARG A 1136 17.47 -14.95 -57.69
CA ARG A 1136 16.02 -14.86 -57.43
C ARG A 1136 15.28 -16.18 -57.64
N LYS A 1137 15.87 -17.28 -57.15
CA LYS A 1137 15.37 -18.63 -57.39
C LYS A 1137 15.22 -19.44 -56.11
N TRP A 1138 14.13 -20.19 -56.02
CA TRP A 1138 13.91 -21.23 -55.01
C TRP A 1138 14.74 -22.49 -55.30
N ILE A 1139 15.35 -23.06 -54.28
CA ILE A 1139 16.19 -24.25 -54.36
C ILE A 1139 15.71 -25.27 -53.33
N LEU A 1140 15.40 -26.49 -53.77
CA LEU A 1140 15.12 -27.61 -52.87
C LEU A 1140 16.42 -28.38 -52.60
N SER A 1141 16.75 -28.56 -51.33
CA SER A 1141 18.02 -29.22 -50.93
C SER A 1141 18.19 -30.65 -51.44
N SER A 1142 17.11 -31.41 -51.63
CA SER A 1142 17.15 -32.79 -52.15
C SER A 1142 17.23 -32.86 -53.67
N ASP A 1143 16.81 -31.81 -54.38
CA ASP A 1143 16.87 -31.70 -55.84
C ASP A 1143 17.12 -30.22 -56.23
N PRO A 1144 18.39 -29.77 -56.19
CA PRO A 1144 18.74 -28.40 -56.50
C PRO A 1144 18.48 -28.01 -57.97
N SER A 1145 18.25 -28.98 -58.84
CA SER A 1145 18.00 -28.76 -60.28
C SER A 1145 16.55 -28.40 -60.58
N ARG A 1146 15.63 -28.72 -59.66
CA ARG A 1146 14.20 -28.48 -59.81
C ARG A 1146 13.91 -27.00 -59.97
N ASP A 1147 13.03 -26.67 -60.92
CA ASP A 1147 12.48 -25.33 -61.04
C ASP A 1147 11.24 -25.21 -60.15
N ILE A 1148 11.23 -24.22 -59.26
CA ILE A 1148 10.26 -24.10 -58.18
C ILE A 1148 9.66 -22.70 -58.19
N SER A 1149 8.36 -22.61 -58.42
CA SER A 1149 7.59 -21.37 -58.30
C SER A 1149 6.92 -21.27 -56.93
N TYR A 1150 6.61 -20.05 -56.48
CA TYR A 1150 5.97 -19.83 -55.18
C TYR A 1150 4.60 -20.54 -55.05
N SER A 1151 3.86 -20.73 -56.15
CA SER A 1151 2.58 -21.45 -56.14
C SER A 1151 2.70 -22.95 -55.85
N GLN A 1152 3.91 -23.51 -55.91
CA GLN A 1152 4.20 -24.90 -55.56
C GLN A 1152 4.61 -25.05 -54.08
N LEU A 1153 4.61 -23.95 -53.34
CA LEU A 1153 5.05 -23.89 -51.95
C LEU A 1153 3.84 -23.78 -51.01
N LEU A 1154 3.99 -24.38 -49.84
CA LEU A 1154 3.03 -24.30 -48.74
C LEU A 1154 3.73 -23.68 -47.53
N VAL A 1155 3.20 -22.54 -47.08
CA VAL A 1155 3.65 -21.87 -45.85
C VAL A 1155 3.02 -22.56 -44.65
N LEU A 1156 3.84 -22.89 -43.66
CA LEU A 1156 3.45 -23.59 -42.43
C LEU A 1156 3.44 -22.64 -41.23
N ASN A 1157 2.86 -23.12 -40.11
CA ASN A 1157 2.93 -22.47 -38.79
C ASN A 1157 2.48 -21.00 -38.78
N ARG A 1158 1.50 -20.65 -39.62
CA ARG A 1158 0.84 -19.34 -39.56
C ARG A 1158 -0.04 -19.28 -38.32
N CYS A 1159 -0.02 -18.14 -37.64
CA CYS A 1159 -0.92 -17.88 -36.52
C CYS A 1159 -2.20 -17.15 -37.01
N GLU A 1160 -3.25 -17.15 -36.18
CA GLU A 1160 -4.50 -16.43 -36.49
C GLU A 1160 -4.29 -14.93 -36.76
N HIS A 1161 -3.31 -14.30 -36.10
CA HIS A 1161 -2.98 -12.88 -36.29
C HIS A 1161 -2.43 -12.57 -37.70
N GLN A 1162 -1.81 -13.56 -38.35
CA GLN A 1162 -1.35 -13.44 -39.74
C GLN A 1162 -2.47 -13.73 -40.74
N LEU A 1163 -3.42 -14.59 -40.39
CA LEU A 1163 -4.54 -14.98 -41.27
C LEU A 1163 -5.64 -13.91 -41.32
N GLY A 1164 -5.88 -13.17 -40.22
CA GLY A 1164 -6.90 -12.11 -40.17
C GLY A 1164 -6.58 -10.83 -40.95
N LYS A 1165 -5.39 -10.72 -41.54
CA LYS A 1165 -4.97 -9.60 -42.39
C LYS A 1165 -5.01 -9.92 -43.90
N ALA A 1166 -5.39 -11.15 -44.27
CA ALA A 1166 -5.44 -11.63 -45.66
C ALA A 1166 -6.79 -11.34 -46.33
#